data_AF-A0A934S4F7-F1
#
_entry.id   AF-A0A934S4F7-F1
#
_cell.length_a   1.000
_cell.length_b   1.000
_cell.length_c   1.000
_cell.angle_alpha   90.00
_cell.angle_beta   90.00
_cell.angle_gamma   90.00
#
_symmetry.space_group_name_H-M   'P 1'
#
loop_
_entity.id
_entity.type
_entity.pdbx_description
1 polymer ?
#
loop_
_entity_poly.entity_id
_entity_poly.type
_entity_poly.pdbx_seq_one_letter_code
_entity_poly.pdbx_strand_id
1 'polypeptide(L)'
;MRTPRNLLSATLLSLATLSVAQPIVDSWYTEQAGRYARIYQTTADESARNAVTTWSRGQGVQDQPTYAGVNEVSVTDTHVYIRTTGLGFHVMGPWYLNENQTNDFPNFPSNQAVIYQLPLAPETPPSTKTPTGLGAIGYFVDGIAMFDSRDAFSYSTANGTDATPRNGIQGDDVWNRDAYVNESVTFDAANAHQAGGNHHYHANPPALRHLLGGAVSYDESTNTYTEQIGGNGKHSPILGWVRDGLPLYGPYGYSDPMDPASSIRKMVTGYQKRDGTNGSTNLSSTGRTTLPQWMIRNDSTVSTTTLAANRYGPAVNTTYTLGHYLEDYAYKGDLAGLSLYDGTGSFNPDTHYDLNEYNVRYCVTPEFPEGTWAYFTCIQDDGTPQFPYNISRYYFGNPTGDRSNSIPAEAAIVFQGGPEAPPQVNSFAVDTQNDTVTLTWTGAEGGSYVIRESNDLKEWIQISNPVAVDANQTATTTETASFTNNDSLFYRVEFSSAANFDDSGFDLTTPSTQNPAPDAQTFSITFPTTPPLPPQDAITITVDSATATIVSYNQSTGAAEIQIDTTLLNPGSYNASFTFTPPNSSETTITSTNQITIEESTARNILLLIVDDWGIDFSPFDNALPSATLPNLPNMQTLADSGIHFSNAYAQPLCSPTRASILTGRHPFRNGVGNPGDNSTLAAEETALPELLAAQGAPHGLASFGKWHLGGGRNGAAERGGWQKFAGIQQGGVAAYDDWTKFEDGVRTDNVTTYSTTDQVNEAVEYIQSQADNPWFVWMAFNAPHTPFHDPAPYVTPEGGYSTNGTTNTDLYIKALEALDSEIGRLLESVDLEKTNIILIGDNGTPNQVAQAPFGDGHAKGDLYEGGIHVPMLAAGPDITATPGSTEDTFVHCIDLFATILDLADLDIASATASLTIDSQNLTPLFRGQDLPERHIVSEMFGHDSGNGRALRSETHPDYKLIIFGDKDSQEDTPTFEFYNIATDQNEQSPLNIDTLTGAALDAYNHLRQIDTTLGGGYSTPAS
;
A
#
# COMPACT_ATOMS: atom_id res chain seq x y z
N MET A 1 34.75 -43.32 -16.36
CA MET A 1 33.38 -43.32 -16.95
C MET A 1 32.46 -42.86 -15.83
N ARG A 2 31.80 -41.71 -15.80
CA ARG A 2 31.46 -40.67 -16.79
C ARG A 2 31.89 -39.29 -16.26
N THR A 3 32.48 -38.50 -17.17
CA THR A 3 32.61 -37.03 -17.25
C THR A 3 32.63 -36.14 -16.00
N PRO A 4 33.75 -35.41 -15.77
CA PRO A 4 33.77 -34.07 -15.18
C PRO A 4 33.58 -33.00 -16.28
N ARG A 5 32.94 -31.86 -15.97
CA ARG A 5 32.92 -30.69 -16.87
C ARG A 5 33.13 -29.38 -16.10
N ASN A 6 34.36 -28.90 -16.24
CA ASN A 6 34.85 -27.53 -16.45
C ASN A 6 34.21 -26.33 -15.71
N LEU A 7 35.11 -25.61 -15.05
CA LEU A 7 35.02 -24.21 -14.65
C LEU A 7 34.53 -23.27 -15.76
N LEU A 8 33.69 -22.30 -15.37
CA LEU A 8 33.69 -20.92 -15.88
C LEU A 8 33.27 -19.99 -14.74
N SER A 9 34.10 -18.99 -14.45
CA SER A 9 33.86 -17.91 -13.48
C SER A 9 32.63 -17.07 -13.84
N ALA A 10 31.86 -16.64 -12.84
CA ALA A 10 31.13 -15.38 -12.88
C ALA A 10 30.81 -14.89 -11.45
N THR A 11 31.25 -13.68 -11.17
CA THR A 11 30.97 -12.80 -10.03
C THR A 11 29.48 -12.42 -9.98
N LEU A 12 28.82 -12.41 -8.82
CA LEU A 12 27.57 -11.66 -8.58
C LEU A 12 27.37 -11.49 -7.05
N LEU A 13 27.54 -10.29 -6.49
CA LEU A 13 26.63 -9.12 -6.42
C LEU A 13 25.53 -9.26 -5.36
N SER A 14 25.55 -8.34 -4.40
CA SER A 14 24.57 -8.09 -3.33
C SER A 14 23.14 -7.95 -3.86
N LEU A 15 22.18 -8.67 -3.30
CA LEU A 15 20.75 -8.46 -3.52
C LEU A 15 20.14 -7.65 -2.37
N ALA A 16 19.82 -6.40 -2.66
CA ALA A 16 18.79 -5.65 -1.95
C ALA A 16 17.43 -6.15 -2.46
N THR A 17 16.52 -6.57 -1.57
CA THR A 17 15.14 -6.90 -1.94
C THR A 17 14.33 -5.61 -2.05
N LEU A 18 14.24 -5.09 -3.28
CA LEU A 18 13.38 -3.99 -3.69
C LEU A 18 11.90 -4.43 -3.60
N SER A 19 11.03 -3.56 -3.08
CA SER A 19 9.60 -3.66 -3.35
C SER A 19 9.39 -3.60 -4.87
N VAL A 20 8.53 -4.45 -5.41
CA VAL A 20 8.24 -4.41 -6.85
C VAL A 20 7.21 -3.31 -7.08
N ALA A 21 7.67 -2.17 -7.60
CA ALA A 21 6.80 -1.08 -8.06
C ALA A 21 5.73 -1.60 -9.03
N GLN A 22 4.53 -0.99 -9.03
CA GLN A 22 3.47 -1.28 -9.98
C GLN A 22 3.34 -0.10 -10.97
N PRO A 23 3.97 -0.15 -12.16
CA PRO A 23 4.13 1.04 -13.00
C PRO A 23 2.82 1.75 -13.41
N ILE A 24 1.71 1.02 -13.56
CA ILE A 24 0.40 1.61 -13.91
C ILE A 24 -0.27 2.34 -12.75
N VAL A 25 0.06 1.99 -11.51
CA VAL A 25 -0.42 2.68 -10.31
C VAL A 25 0.48 3.89 -10.02
N ASP A 26 1.79 3.72 -10.18
CA ASP A 26 2.78 4.71 -9.71
C ASP A 26 3.08 5.83 -10.73
N SER A 27 2.62 5.72 -11.97
CA SER A 27 2.99 6.67 -13.05
C SER A 27 2.08 7.88 -13.20
N TRP A 28 0.94 7.95 -12.51
CA TRP A 28 0.02 9.09 -12.58
C TRP A 28 0.68 10.37 -12.03
N TYR A 29 0.50 11.50 -12.73
CA TYR A 29 1.11 12.76 -12.32
C TYR A 29 0.24 13.44 -11.25
N THR A 30 0.64 13.26 -9.99
CA THR A 30 -0.13 13.68 -8.81
C THR A 30 0.45 14.90 -8.09
N GLU A 31 1.71 15.27 -8.39
CA GLU A 31 2.46 16.33 -7.69
C GLU A 31 1.74 17.68 -7.67
N GLN A 32 0.94 17.98 -8.70
CA GLN A 32 0.21 19.25 -8.82
C GLN A 32 -1.31 19.11 -8.69
N ALA A 33 -1.84 17.97 -8.23
CA ALA A 33 -3.29 17.71 -8.18
C ALA A 33 -4.08 18.68 -7.28
N GLY A 34 -3.42 19.51 -6.48
CA GLY A 34 -4.02 20.60 -5.72
C GLY A 34 -4.10 21.94 -6.47
N ARG A 35 -3.77 22.03 -7.77
CA ARG A 35 -3.77 23.31 -8.53
C ARG A 35 -5.03 23.45 -9.38
N TYR A 36 -5.59 24.65 -9.47
CA TYR A 36 -6.67 24.91 -10.41
C TYR A 36 -6.22 24.82 -11.87
N ALA A 37 -7.08 24.28 -12.72
CA ALA A 37 -6.94 24.37 -14.17
C ALA A 37 -6.97 25.84 -14.62
N ARG A 38 -6.17 26.17 -15.63
CA ARG A 38 -6.00 27.55 -16.12
C ARG A 38 -6.00 27.61 -17.63
N ILE A 39 -6.53 28.69 -18.19
CA ILE A 39 -6.44 28.96 -19.63
C ILE A 39 -5.93 30.37 -19.94
N TYR A 40 -5.33 30.52 -21.12
CA TYR A 40 -5.26 31.80 -21.82
C TYR A 40 -6.46 31.92 -22.76
N GLN A 41 -7.29 32.96 -22.58
CA GLN A 41 -8.48 33.14 -23.41
C GLN A 41 -8.16 33.72 -24.79
N THR A 42 -7.06 34.47 -24.90
CA THR A 42 -6.60 35.11 -26.12
C THR A 42 -5.07 35.15 -26.20
N THR A 43 -4.50 35.37 -27.39
CA THR A 43 -3.06 35.64 -27.57
C THR A 43 -2.56 36.83 -26.76
N ALA A 44 -3.43 37.81 -26.47
CA ALA A 44 -3.06 38.96 -25.63
C ALA A 44 -2.91 38.54 -24.16
N ASP A 45 -3.76 37.64 -23.67
CA ASP A 45 -3.65 37.09 -22.32
C ASP A 45 -2.40 36.23 -22.17
N GLU A 46 -2.12 35.39 -23.17
CA GLU A 46 -0.89 34.59 -23.24
C GLU A 46 0.37 35.48 -23.22
N SER A 47 0.40 36.51 -24.07
CA SER A 47 1.52 37.47 -24.13
C SER A 47 1.72 38.22 -22.82
N ALA A 48 0.64 38.49 -22.08
CA ALA A 48 0.66 39.17 -20.80
C ALA A 48 0.81 38.23 -19.59
N ARG A 49 0.81 36.91 -19.81
CA ARG A 49 0.78 35.87 -18.76
C ARG A 49 -0.43 35.97 -17.84
N ASN A 50 -1.55 36.45 -18.36
CA ASN A 50 -2.81 36.61 -17.63
C ASN A 50 -3.69 35.37 -17.80
N ALA A 51 -3.31 34.28 -17.13
CA ALA A 51 -4.14 33.07 -17.11
C ALA A 51 -5.37 33.25 -16.18
N VAL A 52 -6.47 32.60 -16.51
CA VAL A 52 -7.70 32.61 -15.71
C VAL A 52 -8.11 31.20 -15.29
N THR A 53 -8.78 31.07 -14.13
CA THR A 53 -9.29 29.80 -13.59
C THR A 53 -10.78 29.58 -13.84
N THR A 54 -11.47 30.59 -14.41
CA THR A 54 -12.87 30.51 -14.84
C THR A 54 -13.01 31.09 -16.24
N TRP A 55 -13.91 30.51 -17.03
CA TRP A 55 -14.09 30.90 -18.42
C TRP A 55 -15.43 30.42 -18.99
N SER A 56 -15.86 31.05 -20.09
CA SER A 56 -17.09 30.68 -20.78
C SER A 56 -16.98 30.97 -22.27
N ARG A 57 -17.08 29.93 -23.10
CA ARG A 57 -17.20 30.04 -24.56
C ARG A 57 -17.84 28.77 -25.14
N GLY A 58 -18.93 28.94 -25.89
CA GLY A 58 -19.64 27.83 -26.52
C GLY A 58 -20.17 26.82 -25.51
N GLN A 59 -19.89 25.54 -25.73
CA GLN A 59 -20.23 24.44 -24.80
C GLN A 59 -19.25 24.30 -23.64
N GLY A 60 -18.12 25.02 -23.66
CA GLY A 60 -17.13 25.01 -22.58
C GLY A 60 -17.36 26.12 -21.59
N VAL A 61 -17.95 25.78 -20.45
CA VAL A 61 -18.23 26.73 -19.37
C VAL A 61 -17.64 26.19 -18.08
N GLN A 62 -16.84 27.01 -17.41
CA GLN A 62 -16.22 26.75 -16.13
C GLN A 62 -16.46 27.97 -15.23
N ASP A 63 -17.64 28.01 -14.61
CA ASP A 63 -18.11 29.17 -13.82
C ASP A 63 -17.46 29.25 -12.43
N GLN A 64 -16.92 28.14 -11.95
CA GLN A 64 -16.10 28.04 -10.74
C GLN A 64 -14.75 27.39 -11.10
N PRO A 65 -13.65 27.72 -10.42
CA PRO A 65 -12.39 27.00 -10.59
C PRO A 65 -12.56 25.50 -10.40
N THR A 66 -11.73 24.67 -11.02
CA THR A 66 -11.69 23.22 -10.77
C THR A 66 -10.25 22.75 -10.80
N TYR A 67 -9.91 21.65 -10.14
CA TYR A 67 -8.52 21.18 -10.11
C TYR A 67 -8.13 20.50 -11.42
N ALA A 68 -6.87 20.68 -11.80
CA ALA A 68 -6.31 20.05 -12.98
C ALA A 68 -5.99 18.56 -12.73
N GLY A 69 -6.11 17.79 -13.80
CA GLY A 69 -5.60 16.44 -13.94
C GLY A 69 -6.29 15.36 -13.12
N VAL A 70 -5.51 14.37 -12.70
CA VAL A 70 -6.00 13.22 -11.90
C VAL A 70 -6.17 13.65 -10.46
N ASN A 71 -7.38 13.44 -9.93
CA ASN A 71 -7.73 13.80 -8.55
C ASN A 71 -8.05 12.58 -7.67
N GLU A 72 -8.09 11.38 -8.24
CA GLU A 72 -8.17 10.13 -7.48
C GLU A 72 -7.53 9.01 -8.31
N VAL A 73 -6.76 8.14 -7.65
CA VAL A 73 -6.35 6.84 -8.20
C VAL A 73 -6.82 5.78 -7.22
N SER A 74 -7.54 4.79 -7.73
CA SER A 74 -8.12 3.71 -6.94
C SER A 74 -7.85 2.36 -7.60
N VAL A 75 -7.70 1.30 -6.83
CA VAL A 75 -7.20 0.01 -7.33
C VAL A 75 -8.04 -1.13 -6.77
N THR A 76 -8.39 -2.09 -7.63
CA THR A 76 -8.85 -3.43 -7.23
C THR A 76 -7.78 -4.44 -7.64
N ASP A 77 -7.95 -5.72 -7.28
CA ASP A 77 -7.04 -6.80 -7.70
C ASP A 77 -6.84 -6.92 -9.22
N THR A 78 -7.73 -6.30 -10.03
CA THR A 78 -7.73 -6.46 -11.48
C THR A 78 -7.64 -5.15 -12.26
N HIS A 79 -7.99 -4.00 -11.67
CA HIS A 79 -8.10 -2.73 -12.38
C HIS A 79 -7.55 -1.55 -11.59
N VAL A 80 -7.04 -0.57 -12.31
CA VAL A 80 -6.80 0.79 -11.84
C VAL A 80 -7.92 1.68 -12.33
N TYR A 81 -8.45 2.50 -11.45
CA TYR A 81 -9.45 3.53 -11.71
C TYR A 81 -8.78 4.88 -11.51
N ILE A 82 -9.03 5.81 -12.45
CA ILE A 82 -8.70 7.21 -12.26
C ILE A 82 -9.96 8.06 -12.28
N ARG A 83 -9.98 9.07 -11.43
CA ARG A 83 -10.92 10.19 -11.49
C ARG A 83 -10.16 11.41 -11.98
N THR A 84 -10.68 12.07 -13.00
CA THR A 84 -10.03 13.24 -13.59
C THR A 84 -11.03 14.23 -14.15
N THR A 85 -10.69 15.51 -14.06
CA THR A 85 -11.43 16.59 -14.72
C THR A 85 -11.23 16.61 -16.23
N GLY A 86 -10.19 15.93 -16.74
CA GLY A 86 -9.78 15.97 -18.15
C GLY A 86 -9.09 17.28 -18.55
N LEU A 87 -8.71 18.13 -17.59
CA LEU A 87 -8.04 19.43 -17.80
C LEU A 87 -6.57 19.36 -17.40
N GLY A 88 -5.69 20.01 -18.16
CA GLY A 88 -4.24 19.92 -17.95
C GLY A 88 -3.66 20.82 -16.86
N PHE A 89 -2.47 20.47 -16.37
CA PHE A 89 -1.68 21.28 -15.43
C PHE A 89 -0.96 22.45 -16.11
N HIS A 90 -0.71 22.36 -17.43
CA HIS A 90 -0.25 23.49 -18.22
C HIS A 90 -1.35 24.54 -18.36
N VAL A 91 -0.97 25.79 -18.62
CA VAL A 91 -1.98 26.80 -18.98
C VAL A 91 -2.46 26.47 -20.39
N MET A 92 -3.72 26.04 -20.50
CA MET A 92 -4.29 25.57 -21.76
C MET A 92 -4.67 26.73 -22.68
N GLY A 93 -4.71 26.46 -23.99
CA GLY A 93 -5.07 27.48 -24.97
C GLY A 93 -3.97 28.52 -25.20
N PRO A 94 -4.26 29.60 -25.94
CA PRO A 94 -5.55 29.90 -26.59
C PRO A 94 -5.80 29.03 -27.85
N TRP A 95 -7.05 28.99 -28.33
CA TRP A 95 -7.45 28.18 -29.51
C TRP A 95 -8.14 29.00 -30.59
N TYR A 96 -7.78 28.73 -31.85
CA TYR A 96 -8.26 29.47 -33.02
C TYR A 96 -8.66 28.53 -34.17
N LEU A 97 -9.41 29.04 -35.15
CA LEU A 97 -9.81 28.30 -36.36
C LEU A 97 -8.90 28.59 -37.57
N ASN A 98 -7.91 29.48 -37.41
CA ASN A 98 -7.01 29.89 -38.49
C ASN A 98 -5.63 30.33 -37.97
N GLU A 99 -4.61 30.16 -38.81
CA GLU A 99 -3.20 30.42 -38.47
C GLU A 99 -2.92 31.86 -38.03
N ASN A 100 -3.67 32.83 -38.59
CA ASN A 100 -3.53 34.24 -38.21
C ASN A 100 -4.15 34.57 -36.84
N GLN A 101 -4.74 33.58 -36.14
CA GLN A 101 -5.36 33.72 -34.83
C GLN A 101 -6.41 34.84 -34.76
N THR A 102 -7.20 34.99 -35.84
CA THR A 102 -8.25 36.03 -35.92
C THR A 102 -9.65 35.49 -35.71
N ASN A 103 -9.84 34.17 -35.81
CA ASN A 103 -11.13 33.51 -35.67
C ASN A 103 -11.07 32.60 -34.45
N ASP A 104 -11.79 32.96 -33.40
CA ASP A 104 -11.88 32.17 -32.17
C ASP A 104 -12.40 30.75 -32.43
N PHE A 105 -11.80 29.77 -31.78
CA PHE A 105 -12.38 28.43 -31.70
C PHE A 105 -13.70 28.48 -30.90
N PRO A 106 -14.77 27.77 -31.34
CA PRO A 106 -16.13 28.02 -30.84
C PRO A 106 -16.38 27.60 -29.39
N ASN A 107 -15.57 26.70 -28.84
CA ASN A 107 -15.74 26.18 -27.47
C ASN A 107 -14.45 26.30 -26.68
N PHE A 108 -14.55 26.52 -25.36
CA PHE A 108 -13.47 26.23 -24.42
C PHE A 108 -13.56 24.80 -23.88
N PRO A 109 -12.54 24.27 -23.21
CA PRO A 109 -12.69 23.02 -22.46
C PRO A 109 -13.53 23.24 -21.19
N SER A 110 -14.01 22.18 -20.55
CA SER A 110 -14.67 22.25 -19.23
C SER A 110 -14.45 20.93 -18.48
N ASN A 111 -14.60 20.94 -17.16
CA ASN A 111 -14.55 19.73 -16.34
C ASN A 111 -15.46 18.62 -16.92
N GLN A 112 -14.88 17.45 -17.17
CA GLN A 112 -15.59 16.29 -17.74
C GLN A 112 -16.02 15.26 -16.68
N ALA A 113 -15.54 15.38 -15.43
CA ALA A 113 -15.85 14.47 -14.33
C ALA A 113 -15.75 12.99 -14.74
N VAL A 114 -14.61 12.60 -15.31
CA VAL A 114 -14.42 11.25 -15.87
C VAL A 114 -13.92 10.30 -14.80
N ILE A 115 -14.53 9.12 -14.73
CA ILE A 115 -13.94 7.93 -14.13
C ILE A 115 -13.53 7.00 -15.28
N TYR A 116 -12.29 6.54 -15.29
CA TYR A 116 -11.79 5.62 -16.29
C TYR A 116 -11.11 4.42 -15.63
N GLN A 117 -11.43 3.22 -16.09
CA GLN A 117 -10.84 1.97 -15.60
C GLN A 117 -9.88 1.39 -16.63
N LEU A 118 -8.76 0.85 -16.16
CA LEU A 118 -7.70 0.21 -16.94
C LEU A 118 -7.31 -1.12 -16.28
N PRO A 119 -7.02 -2.19 -17.04
CA PRO A 119 -6.57 -3.45 -16.46
C PRO A 119 -5.16 -3.33 -15.87
N LEU A 120 -4.91 -3.94 -14.71
CA LEU A 120 -3.59 -3.95 -14.04
C LEU A 120 -2.52 -4.72 -14.84
N ALA A 121 -2.91 -5.83 -15.49
CA ALA A 121 -2.02 -6.67 -16.27
C ALA A 121 -2.53 -6.77 -17.72
N PRO A 122 -1.74 -6.35 -18.74
CA PRO A 122 -2.14 -6.50 -20.12
C PRO A 122 -2.17 -7.98 -20.53
N GLU A 123 -3.26 -8.40 -21.17
CA GLU A 123 -3.37 -9.75 -21.72
C GLU A 123 -2.37 -9.99 -22.87
N THR A 124 -2.10 -11.25 -23.17
CA THR A 124 -1.31 -11.60 -24.37
C THR A 124 -1.95 -11.01 -25.63
N PRO A 125 -1.20 -10.25 -26.46
CA PRO A 125 -1.76 -9.59 -27.64
C PRO A 125 -2.51 -10.57 -28.56
N PRO A 126 -3.79 -10.31 -28.90
CA PRO A 126 -4.59 -11.23 -29.70
C PRO A 126 -4.09 -11.29 -31.15
N SER A 127 -4.37 -12.40 -31.86
CA SER A 127 -4.01 -12.51 -33.28
C SER A 127 -4.79 -11.55 -34.18
N THR A 128 -6.03 -11.23 -33.79
CA THR A 128 -6.90 -10.28 -34.49
C THR A 128 -6.96 -8.99 -33.68
N LYS A 129 -6.72 -7.85 -34.33
CA LYS A 129 -6.67 -6.55 -33.65
C LYS A 129 -8.01 -5.84 -33.69
N THR A 130 -8.32 -5.09 -32.64
CA THR A 130 -9.54 -4.31 -32.53
C THR A 130 -9.29 -2.88 -33.04
N PRO A 131 -10.13 -2.33 -33.93
CA PRO A 131 -9.99 -0.94 -34.37
C PRO A 131 -10.30 0.04 -33.24
N THR A 132 -9.62 1.20 -33.26
CA THR A 132 -9.91 2.31 -32.35
C THR A 132 -11.27 2.95 -32.66
N GLY A 133 -11.90 3.54 -31.63
CA GLY A 133 -13.11 4.35 -31.76
C GLY A 133 -12.82 5.83 -32.03
N LEU A 134 -13.87 6.66 -32.06
CA LEU A 134 -13.78 8.13 -32.19
C LEU A 134 -13.69 8.88 -30.83
N GLY A 135 -13.58 8.13 -29.74
CA GLY A 135 -13.49 8.67 -28.38
C GLY A 135 -12.12 8.41 -27.76
N ALA A 136 -12.05 8.52 -26.44
CA ALA A 136 -10.83 8.23 -25.68
C ALA A 136 -10.36 6.79 -25.94
N ILE A 137 -9.12 6.67 -26.41
CA ILE A 137 -8.42 5.39 -26.61
C ILE A 137 -7.52 5.04 -25.42
N GLY A 138 -7.50 5.88 -24.40
CA GLY A 138 -6.65 5.80 -23.23
C GLY A 138 -6.57 7.18 -22.56
N TYR A 139 -5.74 7.29 -21.53
CA TYR A 139 -5.51 8.54 -20.81
C TYR A 139 -4.02 8.77 -20.63
N PHE A 140 -3.60 10.02 -20.79
CA PHE A 140 -2.28 10.45 -20.38
C PHE A 140 -2.21 10.54 -18.85
N VAL A 141 -1.02 10.44 -18.27
CA VAL A 141 -0.84 10.38 -16.82
C VAL A 141 -1.20 11.69 -16.11
N ASP A 142 -1.39 12.79 -16.84
CA ASP A 142 -1.97 14.03 -16.34
C ASP A 142 -3.50 14.05 -16.38
N GLY A 143 -4.16 12.95 -16.76
CA GLY A 143 -5.62 12.83 -16.79
C GLY A 143 -6.29 13.37 -18.06
N ILE A 144 -5.54 13.86 -19.05
CA ILE A 144 -6.12 14.28 -20.33
C ILE A 144 -6.41 13.06 -21.22
N ALA A 145 -7.57 13.06 -21.87
CA ALA A 145 -7.97 11.99 -22.78
C ALA A 145 -7.04 11.89 -24.00
N MET A 146 -6.66 10.66 -24.32
CA MET A 146 -5.90 10.33 -25.53
C MET A 146 -6.87 9.97 -26.65
N PHE A 147 -6.76 10.62 -27.80
CA PHE A 147 -7.53 10.31 -29.00
C PHE A 147 -6.59 9.71 -30.06
N ASP A 148 -7.15 8.94 -30.98
CA ASP A 148 -6.38 8.39 -32.09
C ASP A 148 -6.05 9.45 -33.15
N SER A 149 -5.34 9.08 -34.21
CA SER A 149 -4.87 10.03 -35.23
C SER A 149 -5.98 10.59 -36.15
N ARG A 150 -7.28 10.31 -35.94
CA ARG A 150 -8.39 10.74 -36.81
C ARG A 150 -9.16 11.92 -36.21
N ASP A 151 -9.67 12.79 -37.08
CA ASP A 151 -10.57 13.89 -36.71
C ASP A 151 -12.07 13.54 -36.85
N ALA A 152 -12.39 12.24 -36.92
CA ALA A 152 -13.72 11.69 -37.23
C ALA A 152 -14.28 11.92 -38.65
N PHE A 153 -13.58 12.61 -39.55
CA PHE A 153 -14.06 12.89 -40.90
C PHE A 153 -13.31 12.11 -41.98
N SER A 154 -14.00 11.86 -43.09
CA SER A 154 -13.43 11.24 -44.28
C SER A 154 -13.90 11.93 -45.56
N TYR A 155 -13.22 11.67 -46.67
CA TYR A 155 -13.57 12.25 -47.97
C TYR A 155 -14.92 11.70 -48.49
N SER A 156 -15.71 12.55 -49.14
CA SER A 156 -16.90 12.13 -49.89
C SER A 156 -16.67 12.26 -51.38
N THR A 157 -16.51 11.12 -52.05
CA THR A 157 -16.28 11.03 -53.50
C THR A 157 -17.44 11.59 -54.30
N ALA A 158 -18.67 11.33 -53.85
CA ALA A 158 -19.89 11.81 -54.50
C ALA A 158 -20.02 13.34 -54.49
N ASN A 159 -19.54 13.98 -53.43
CA ASN A 159 -19.59 15.44 -53.26
C ASN A 159 -18.29 16.14 -53.66
N GLY A 160 -17.20 15.41 -53.85
CA GLY A 160 -15.90 15.94 -54.26
C GLY A 160 -15.18 16.73 -53.17
N THR A 161 -15.53 16.55 -51.89
CA THR A 161 -14.99 17.32 -50.75
C THR A 161 -14.89 16.48 -49.49
N ASP A 162 -14.03 16.89 -48.56
CA ASP A 162 -14.02 16.36 -47.20
C ASP A 162 -15.35 16.62 -46.48
N ALA A 163 -15.80 15.63 -45.72
CA ALA A 163 -16.79 15.86 -44.67
C ALA A 163 -16.21 16.82 -43.63
N THR A 164 -17.01 17.77 -43.17
CA THR A 164 -16.63 18.69 -42.09
C THR A 164 -17.85 18.97 -41.22
N PRO A 165 -17.65 19.49 -39.98
CA PRO A 165 -18.77 19.93 -39.16
C PRO A 165 -19.64 21.02 -39.82
N ARG A 166 -19.09 21.76 -40.81
CA ARG A 166 -19.77 22.93 -41.40
C ARG A 166 -20.58 22.62 -42.65
N ASN A 167 -20.23 21.57 -43.39
CA ASN A 167 -20.90 21.27 -44.67
C ASN A 167 -22.01 20.20 -44.54
N GLY A 168 -22.11 19.51 -43.41
CA GLY A 168 -23.16 18.52 -43.15
C GLY A 168 -23.09 17.28 -44.05
N ILE A 169 -21.93 17.03 -44.68
CA ILE A 169 -21.70 15.89 -45.56
C ILE A 169 -21.21 14.70 -44.72
N GLN A 170 -21.71 13.50 -45.02
CA GLN A 170 -21.14 12.25 -44.50
C GLN A 170 -20.02 11.78 -45.44
N GLY A 171 -18.87 11.43 -44.87
CA GLY A 171 -17.74 10.87 -45.63
C GLY A 171 -17.97 9.40 -46.01
N ASP A 172 -17.11 8.88 -46.88
CA ASP A 172 -17.24 7.52 -47.44
C ASP A 172 -16.57 6.43 -46.56
N ASP A 173 -16.13 6.78 -45.34
CA ASP A 173 -15.37 5.95 -44.40
C ASP A 173 -14.08 5.35 -45.00
N VAL A 174 -13.53 6.04 -46.00
CA VAL A 174 -12.23 5.80 -46.64
C VAL A 174 -11.60 7.15 -46.94
N TRP A 175 -10.27 7.22 -46.86
CA TRP A 175 -9.56 8.51 -46.84
C TRP A 175 -9.99 9.27 -45.58
N ASN A 176 -9.65 8.68 -44.44
CA ASN A 176 -9.89 9.23 -43.11
C ASN A 176 -8.87 10.32 -42.85
N ARG A 177 -9.34 11.51 -42.48
CA ARG A 177 -8.47 12.69 -42.30
C ARG A 177 -7.57 12.51 -41.09
N ASP A 178 -6.31 12.88 -41.29
CA ASP A 178 -5.29 12.90 -40.23
C ASP A 178 -5.48 14.13 -39.34
N ALA A 179 -5.77 13.93 -38.06
CA ALA A 179 -6.14 15.00 -37.13
C ALA A 179 -5.07 16.08 -37.03
N TYR A 180 -3.79 15.72 -36.90
CA TYR A 180 -2.74 16.74 -36.79
C TYR A 180 -2.64 17.58 -38.07
N VAL A 181 -2.68 16.96 -39.26
CA VAL A 181 -2.60 17.70 -40.52
C VAL A 181 -3.82 18.61 -40.74
N ASN A 182 -4.99 18.18 -40.24
CA ASN A 182 -6.27 18.81 -40.53
C ASN A 182 -6.76 19.78 -39.46
N GLU A 183 -6.29 19.62 -38.22
CA GLU A 183 -6.80 20.32 -37.05
C GLU A 183 -5.71 21.00 -36.21
N SER A 184 -4.41 20.83 -36.51
CA SER A 184 -3.33 21.45 -35.72
C SER A 184 -3.44 22.96 -35.59
N VAL A 185 -4.06 23.65 -36.55
CA VAL A 185 -4.37 25.08 -36.46
C VAL A 185 -5.26 25.43 -35.26
N THR A 186 -5.99 24.44 -34.74
CA THR A 186 -6.89 24.53 -33.59
C THR A 186 -6.28 24.03 -32.31
N PHE A 187 -5.04 23.52 -32.32
CA PHE A 187 -4.36 23.04 -31.12
C PHE A 187 -3.70 24.21 -30.38
N ASP A 188 -3.60 24.08 -29.05
CA ASP A 188 -2.78 24.98 -28.24
C ASP A 188 -1.29 24.62 -28.35
N ALA A 189 -0.44 25.36 -27.62
CA ALA A 189 0.99 25.12 -27.58
C ALA A 189 1.37 23.71 -27.05
N ALA A 190 0.46 23.04 -26.35
CA ALA A 190 0.66 21.68 -25.85
C ALA A 190 0.19 20.60 -26.84
N ASN A 191 -0.29 20.95 -28.03
CA ASN A 191 -0.94 20.05 -29.01
C ASN A 191 -2.33 19.52 -28.58
N ALA A 192 -3.03 20.18 -27.66
CA ALA A 192 -4.40 19.80 -27.30
C ALA A 192 -5.45 20.77 -27.82
N HIS A 193 -6.65 20.26 -28.02
CA HIS A 193 -7.84 21.07 -28.27
C HIS A 193 -9.07 20.40 -27.65
N GLN A 194 -10.27 20.84 -28.04
CA GLN A 194 -11.51 20.33 -27.47
C GLN A 194 -12.62 20.16 -28.50
N ALA A 195 -13.35 19.05 -28.34
CA ALA A 195 -14.63 18.82 -29.02
C ALA A 195 -15.77 19.05 -28.02
N GLY A 196 -16.52 20.13 -28.20
CA GLY A 196 -17.39 20.63 -27.12
C GLY A 196 -16.51 21.09 -25.95
N GLY A 197 -16.77 20.55 -24.75
CA GLY A 197 -15.93 20.78 -23.56
C GLY A 197 -14.81 19.74 -23.34
N ASN A 198 -14.76 18.67 -24.13
CA ASN A 198 -13.84 17.55 -23.90
C ASN A 198 -12.44 17.86 -24.45
N HIS A 199 -11.50 18.19 -23.55
CA HIS A 199 -10.10 18.48 -23.87
C HIS A 199 -9.30 17.18 -24.10
N HIS A 200 -8.52 17.12 -25.18
CA HIS A 200 -7.81 15.90 -25.56
C HIS A 200 -6.61 16.15 -26.45
N TYR A 201 -5.74 15.15 -26.52
CA TYR A 201 -4.59 15.08 -27.44
C TYR A 201 -4.83 14.06 -28.55
N HIS A 202 -4.68 14.48 -29.81
CA HIS A 202 -4.50 13.57 -30.95
C HIS A 202 -3.02 13.22 -31.19
N ALA A 203 -2.13 14.13 -30.80
CA ALA A 203 -0.70 14.07 -31.04
C ALA A 203 0.08 13.86 -29.72
N ASN A 204 1.41 13.88 -29.79
CA ASN A 204 2.23 13.83 -28.58
C ASN A 204 2.02 15.08 -27.71
N PRO A 205 2.03 14.95 -26.36
CA PRO A 205 1.83 16.08 -25.44
C PRO A 205 3.17 16.69 -24.96
N PRO A 206 3.75 17.69 -25.64
CA PRO A 206 5.00 18.32 -25.22
C PRO A 206 4.95 18.94 -23.81
N ALA A 207 3.80 19.46 -23.37
CA ALA A 207 3.65 20.00 -22.03
C ALA A 207 3.82 18.93 -20.95
N LEU A 208 3.10 17.80 -21.08
CA LEU A 208 3.26 16.66 -20.18
C LEU A 208 4.69 16.09 -20.21
N ARG A 209 5.27 15.98 -21.42
CA ARG A 209 6.67 15.55 -21.56
C ARG A 209 7.63 16.47 -20.81
N HIS A 210 7.37 17.78 -20.78
CA HIS A 210 8.17 18.72 -20.00
C HIS A 210 7.95 18.53 -18.49
N LEU A 211 6.70 18.38 -18.04
CA LEU A 211 6.37 18.15 -16.62
C LEU A 211 7.05 16.90 -16.07
N LEU A 212 7.12 15.82 -16.86
CA LEU A 212 7.77 14.56 -16.48
C LEU A 212 9.30 14.57 -16.70
N GLY A 213 9.91 15.74 -16.96
CA GLY A 213 11.36 15.87 -17.13
C GLY A 213 11.92 15.24 -18.42
N GLY A 214 11.09 15.07 -19.44
CA GLY A 214 11.48 14.59 -20.76
C GLY A 214 12.35 15.58 -21.55
N ALA A 215 12.69 15.21 -22.78
CA ALA A 215 13.56 15.99 -23.66
C ALA A 215 12.86 17.22 -24.32
N VAL A 216 12.13 17.99 -23.52
CA VAL A 216 11.38 19.18 -23.96
C VAL A 216 11.72 20.34 -23.03
N SER A 217 12.20 21.45 -23.59
CA SER A 217 12.34 22.70 -22.85
C SER A 217 11.08 23.55 -22.98
N TYR A 218 10.69 24.22 -21.90
CA TYR A 218 9.60 25.19 -21.90
C TYR A 218 10.17 26.60 -21.73
N ASP A 219 9.81 27.51 -22.63
CA ASP A 219 10.07 28.94 -22.50
C ASP A 219 8.80 29.63 -21.98
N GLU A 220 8.81 29.97 -20.70
CA GLU A 220 7.70 30.66 -20.04
C GLU A 220 7.46 32.05 -20.63
N SER A 221 8.42 32.69 -21.28
CA SER A 221 8.21 34.03 -21.86
C SER A 221 7.42 33.98 -23.17
N THR A 222 7.52 32.88 -23.93
CA THR A 222 6.84 32.70 -25.22
C THR A 222 5.77 31.60 -25.22
N ASN A 223 5.55 30.91 -24.09
CA ASN A 223 4.63 29.77 -23.97
C ASN A 223 4.95 28.67 -24.97
N THR A 224 6.25 28.42 -25.20
CA THR A 224 6.68 27.54 -26.29
C THR A 224 7.39 26.33 -25.72
N TYR A 225 6.98 25.16 -26.19
CA TYR A 225 7.67 23.91 -25.94
C TYR A 225 8.56 23.60 -27.13
N THR A 226 9.85 23.36 -26.86
CA THR A 226 10.84 23.05 -27.90
C THR A 226 11.49 21.71 -27.61
N GLU A 227 11.54 20.87 -28.63
CA GLU A 227 12.23 19.59 -28.56
C GLU A 227 13.74 19.80 -28.41
N GLN A 228 14.35 19.09 -27.48
CA GLN A 228 15.81 19.05 -27.38
C GLN A 228 16.34 18.09 -28.45
N ILE A 229 16.97 18.66 -29.49
CA ILE A 229 17.52 17.88 -30.62
C ILE A 229 18.49 16.81 -30.10
N GLY A 230 18.19 15.54 -30.40
CA GLY A 230 18.98 14.39 -29.96
C GLY A 230 18.61 13.85 -28.58
N GLY A 231 17.62 14.45 -27.91
CA GLY A 231 17.16 14.06 -26.58
C GLY A 231 17.97 14.68 -25.45
N ASN A 232 17.62 14.35 -24.21
CA ASN A 232 18.32 14.75 -22.99
C ASN A 232 19.23 13.63 -22.42
N GLY A 233 19.45 12.57 -23.20
CA GLY A 233 20.21 11.38 -22.79
C GLY A 233 19.46 10.39 -21.90
N LYS A 234 18.16 10.60 -21.64
CA LYS A 234 17.33 9.71 -20.80
C LYS A 234 16.28 8.97 -21.63
N HIS A 235 15.94 7.75 -21.20
CA HIS A 235 14.74 7.06 -21.67
C HIS A 235 13.52 7.93 -21.36
N SER A 236 12.54 7.96 -22.25
CA SER A 236 11.31 8.72 -21.98
C SER A 236 10.55 8.12 -20.81
N PRO A 237 9.85 8.92 -19.99
CA PRO A 237 8.92 8.41 -19.00
C PRO A 237 7.66 7.84 -19.66
N ILE A 238 6.88 7.07 -18.90
CA ILE A 238 5.50 6.72 -19.25
C ILE A 238 4.69 8.03 -19.33
N LEU A 239 4.07 8.26 -20.48
CA LEU A 239 3.20 9.41 -20.71
C LEU A 239 1.73 9.06 -20.51
N GLY A 240 1.34 7.80 -20.65
CA GLY A 240 -0.05 7.39 -20.54
C GLY A 240 -0.26 5.89 -20.68
N TRP A 241 -1.50 5.50 -20.50
CA TRP A 241 -1.96 4.12 -20.63
C TRP A 241 -3.06 4.04 -21.67
N VAL A 242 -2.87 3.11 -22.61
CA VAL A 242 -3.86 2.85 -23.66
C VAL A 242 -4.93 1.92 -23.09
N ARG A 243 -6.15 1.99 -23.64
CA ARG A 243 -7.32 1.16 -23.25
C ARG A 243 -7.02 -0.35 -23.19
N ASP A 244 -5.98 -0.82 -23.87
CA ASP A 244 -5.54 -2.21 -23.87
C ASP A 244 -4.52 -2.56 -22.77
N GLY A 245 -4.25 -1.65 -21.84
CA GLY A 245 -3.37 -1.86 -20.68
C GLY A 245 -1.88 -1.70 -20.97
N LEU A 246 -1.49 -1.33 -22.19
CA LEU A 246 -0.08 -1.14 -22.53
C LEU A 246 0.38 0.32 -22.27
N PRO A 247 1.63 0.51 -21.80
CA PRO A 247 2.19 1.84 -21.57
C PRO A 247 2.53 2.56 -22.88
N LEU A 248 2.30 3.87 -22.91
CA LEU A 248 2.77 4.80 -23.94
C LEU A 248 3.93 5.63 -23.40
N TYR A 249 5.07 5.59 -24.08
CA TYR A 249 6.25 6.37 -23.75
C TYR A 249 6.42 7.59 -24.65
N GLY A 250 7.25 8.54 -24.22
CA GLY A 250 7.81 9.58 -25.08
C GLY A 250 8.66 9.03 -26.24
N PRO A 251 9.25 9.88 -27.09
CA PRO A 251 9.80 9.44 -28.38
C PRO A 251 11.20 8.82 -28.28
N TYR A 252 11.83 8.79 -27.10
CA TYR A 252 13.17 8.25 -26.88
C TYR A 252 13.13 6.97 -26.07
N GLY A 253 13.89 5.98 -26.52
CA GLY A 253 14.09 4.71 -25.83
C GLY A 253 15.48 4.13 -26.10
N TYR A 254 15.73 2.93 -25.58
CA TYR A 254 17.01 2.24 -25.78
C TYR A 254 17.24 1.91 -27.26
N SER A 255 18.47 2.16 -27.72
CA SER A 255 18.85 1.93 -29.11
C SER A 255 18.76 0.47 -29.51
N ASP A 256 19.18 -0.42 -28.62
CA ASP A 256 18.91 -1.87 -28.63
C ASP A 256 17.69 -2.14 -27.73
N PRO A 257 16.65 -2.85 -28.22
CA PRO A 257 15.42 -3.02 -27.45
C PRO A 257 15.62 -3.82 -26.16
N MET A 258 16.66 -4.66 -26.10
CA MET A 258 16.86 -5.62 -25.04
C MET A 258 18.09 -5.32 -24.18
N ASP A 259 18.72 -4.16 -24.40
CA ASP A 259 19.89 -3.72 -23.65
C ASP A 259 19.67 -2.32 -23.04
N PRO A 260 19.41 -2.24 -21.72
CA PRO A 260 19.20 -0.97 -21.03
C PRO A 260 20.51 -0.17 -20.87
N ALA A 261 21.67 -0.76 -21.16
CA ALA A 261 22.95 -0.06 -21.21
C ALA A 261 23.26 0.53 -22.59
N SER A 262 22.43 0.24 -23.61
CA SER A 262 22.61 0.80 -24.94
C SER A 262 22.31 2.31 -24.94
N SER A 263 22.84 3.02 -25.95
CA SER A 263 22.57 4.46 -26.07
C SER A 263 21.07 4.76 -26.18
N ILE A 264 20.64 5.91 -25.69
CA ILE A 264 19.27 6.39 -25.94
C ILE A 264 19.20 7.05 -27.30
N ARG A 265 18.15 6.74 -28.06
CA ARG A 265 17.86 7.42 -29.33
C ARG A 265 16.36 7.58 -29.55
N LYS A 266 16.02 8.45 -30.48
CA LYS A 266 14.64 8.63 -30.93
C LYS A 266 14.15 7.37 -31.68
N MET A 267 12.95 6.93 -31.36
CA MET A 267 12.28 5.81 -32.03
C MET A 267 11.83 6.25 -33.43
N VAL A 268 12.07 5.39 -34.42
CA VAL A 268 11.71 5.65 -35.81
C VAL A 268 10.38 4.96 -36.13
N THR A 269 9.37 5.76 -36.49
CA THR A 269 8.05 5.26 -36.91
C THR A 269 8.15 4.24 -38.04
N GLY A 270 7.29 3.24 -37.98
CA GLY A 270 7.07 2.26 -39.04
C GLY A 270 6.33 2.81 -40.26
N TYR A 271 5.96 4.09 -40.29
CA TYR A 271 5.18 4.68 -41.40
C TYR A 271 5.98 5.67 -42.24
N GLN A 272 5.65 5.75 -43.53
CA GLN A 272 6.11 6.81 -44.44
C GLN A 272 5.01 7.22 -45.40
N LYS A 273 5.08 8.45 -45.93
CA LYS A 273 4.14 8.90 -46.96
C LYS A 273 4.33 8.11 -48.25
N ARG A 274 3.23 7.91 -48.99
CA ARG A 274 3.21 7.26 -50.32
C ARG A 274 3.56 8.26 -51.41
N ASP A 275 4.84 8.65 -51.44
CA ASP A 275 5.41 9.65 -52.35
C ASP A 275 6.25 9.06 -53.49
N GLY A 276 6.39 7.73 -53.55
CA GLY A 276 7.22 7.03 -54.53
C GLY A 276 8.60 6.62 -54.02
N THR A 277 9.03 7.14 -52.86
CA THR A 277 10.28 6.74 -52.22
C THR A 277 10.14 5.34 -51.61
N ASN A 278 11.26 4.63 -51.52
CA ASN A 278 11.36 3.27 -50.96
C ASN A 278 10.37 2.27 -51.58
N GLY A 279 9.99 2.48 -52.86
CA GLY A 279 9.04 1.61 -53.54
C GLY A 279 7.58 1.79 -53.14
N SER A 280 7.24 2.82 -52.36
CA SER A 280 5.83 3.16 -52.10
C SER A 280 5.13 3.62 -53.38
N THR A 281 3.81 3.52 -53.44
CA THR A 281 3.04 4.12 -54.54
C THR A 281 3.22 5.65 -54.54
N ASN A 282 3.47 6.28 -55.68
CA ASN A 282 3.51 7.75 -55.75
C ASN A 282 2.10 8.31 -55.99
N LEU A 283 1.39 8.66 -54.92
CA LEU A 283 0.01 9.14 -54.99
C LEU A 283 -0.14 10.48 -55.71
N SER A 284 0.91 11.30 -55.75
CA SER A 284 0.92 12.53 -56.56
C SER A 284 0.86 12.26 -58.06
N SER A 285 1.37 11.11 -58.50
CA SER A 285 1.34 10.68 -59.90
C SER A 285 0.16 9.77 -60.25
N THR A 286 -0.21 8.86 -59.35
CA THR A 286 -1.24 7.83 -59.61
C THR A 286 -2.64 8.24 -59.14
N GLY A 287 -2.74 9.28 -58.30
CA GLY A 287 -3.94 9.62 -57.56
C GLY A 287 -4.25 8.62 -56.43
N ARG A 288 -5.24 8.99 -55.61
CA ARG A 288 -5.79 8.20 -54.50
C ARG A 288 -6.78 7.13 -54.98
N THR A 289 -6.26 6.18 -55.74
CA THR A 289 -7.03 5.09 -56.37
C THR A 289 -6.75 3.72 -55.76
N THR A 290 -5.79 3.65 -54.83
CA THR A 290 -5.41 2.41 -54.15
C THR A 290 -5.16 2.64 -52.66
N LEU A 291 -5.50 1.66 -51.83
CA LEU A 291 -5.21 1.62 -50.39
C LEU A 291 -3.86 0.96 -50.09
N PRO A 292 -3.22 1.29 -48.96
CA PRO A 292 -2.01 0.61 -48.49
C PRO A 292 -2.31 -0.82 -47.99
N GLN A 293 -1.29 -1.69 -47.95
CA GLN A 293 -1.46 -3.11 -47.60
C GLN A 293 -1.93 -3.34 -46.15
N TRP A 294 -1.46 -2.52 -45.20
CA TRP A 294 -1.87 -2.61 -43.80
C TRP A 294 -3.39 -2.44 -43.59
N MET A 295 -4.09 -1.73 -44.49
CA MET A 295 -5.55 -1.62 -44.44
C MET A 295 -6.23 -2.97 -44.73
N ILE A 296 -5.70 -3.75 -45.68
CA ILE A 296 -6.26 -5.07 -46.02
C ILE A 296 -6.04 -6.05 -44.88
N ARG A 297 -4.88 -5.98 -44.21
CA ARG A 297 -4.58 -6.88 -43.09
C ARG A 297 -5.50 -6.66 -41.90
N ASN A 298 -5.84 -5.40 -41.60
CA ASN A 298 -6.53 -5.05 -40.36
C ASN A 298 -8.02 -4.73 -40.53
N ASP A 299 -8.48 -4.37 -41.74
CA ASP A 299 -9.90 -4.12 -42.04
C ASP A 299 -10.48 -5.25 -42.88
N SER A 300 -11.21 -6.16 -42.22
CA SER A 300 -11.88 -7.30 -42.89
C SER A 300 -12.89 -6.90 -43.96
N THR A 301 -13.34 -5.63 -43.99
CA THR A 301 -14.24 -5.11 -45.02
C THR A 301 -13.51 -4.76 -46.31
N VAL A 302 -12.17 -4.69 -46.27
CA VAL A 302 -11.29 -4.36 -47.41
C VAL A 302 -10.61 -5.62 -47.93
N SER A 303 -11.03 -6.10 -49.10
CA SER A 303 -10.49 -7.34 -49.71
C SER A 303 -9.42 -7.10 -50.79
N THR A 304 -9.21 -5.86 -51.24
CA THR A 304 -8.28 -5.51 -52.32
C THR A 304 -7.74 -4.09 -52.13
N THR A 305 -6.50 -3.84 -52.59
CA THR A 305 -5.92 -2.48 -52.56
C THR A 305 -6.53 -1.59 -53.62
N THR A 306 -7.11 -2.13 -54.69
CA THR A 306 -7.69 -1.33 -55.77
C THR A 306 -9.10 -0.90 -55.40
N LEU A 307 -9.37 0.41 -55.46
CA LEU A 307 -10.67 0.97 -55.14
C LEU A 307 -11.57 1.02 -56.38
N ALA A 308 -12.89 0.99 -56.14
CA ALA A 308 -13.86 1.38 -57.14
C ALA A 308 -13.87 2.92 -57.29
N ALA A 309 -14.23 3.41 -58.47
CA ALA A 309 -14.16 4.85 -58.79
C ALA A 309 -15.01 5.74 -57.86
N ASN A 310 -16.09 5.21 -57.28
CA ASN A 310 -16.93 5.90 -56.30
C ASN A 310 -16.34 5.92 -54.88
N ARG A 311 -15.11 5.43 -54.69
CA ARG A 311 -14.35 5.49 -53.43
C ARG A 311 -12.96 6.10 -53.62
N TYR A 312 -12.70 6.75 -54.76
CA TYR A 312 -11.44 7.42 -55.01
C TYR A 312 -11.30 8.65 -54.13
N GLY A 313 -10.11 8.85 -53.58
CA GLY A 313 -9.78 10.09 -52.88
C GLY A 313 -9.47 11.21 -53.87
N PRO A 314 -9.35 12.45 -53.39
CA PRO A 314 -9.02 13.59 -54.24
C PRO A 314 -7.58 13.49 -54.75
N ALA A 315 -7.28 14.17 -55.86
CA ALA A 315 -5.91 14.32 -56.33
C ALA A 315 -5.04 15.06 -55.32
N VAL A 316 -3.76 14.67 -55.19
CA VAL A 316 -2.81 15.38 -54.34
C VAL A 316 -2.55 16.78 -54.90
N ASN A 317 -2.82 17.80 -54.09
CA ASN A 317 -2.61 19.20 -54.44
C ASN A 317 -2.42 20.04 -53.15
N THR A 318 -2.47 21.37 -53.27
CA THR A 318 -2.30 22.29 -52.12
C THR A 318 -3.44 22.24 -51.11
N THR A 319 -4.63 21.77 -51.50
CA THR A 319 -5.78 21.60 -50.60
C THR A 319 -5.76 20.22 -49.95
N TYR A 320 -5.57 19.17 -50.76
CA TYR A 320 -5.51 17.78 -50.29
C TYR A 320 -4.07 17.28 -50.39
N THR A 321 -3.21 17.81 -49.53
CA THR A 321 -1.77 17.53 -49.54
C THR A 321 -1.47 16.05 -49.27
N LEU A 322 -0.26 15.58 -49.56
CA LEU A 322 0.13 14.20 -49.23
C LEU A 322 0.32 14.05 -47.71
N GLY A 323 -0.38 13.09 -47.13
CA GLY A 323 -0.47 12.90 -45.67
C GLY A 323 -1.74 13.51 -45.07
N HIS A 324 -2.61 14.10 -45.90
CA HIS A 324 -3.91 14.61 -45.47
C HIS A 324 -4.84 13.52 -44.93
N TYR A 325 -4.64 12.28 -45.40
CA TYR A 325 -5.39 11.11 -44.95
C TYR A 325 -4.46 10.03 -44.38
N LEU A 326 -4.95 9.24 -43.43
CA LEU A 326 -4.23 8.10 -42.86
C LEU A 326 -3.79 7.10 -43.95
N GLU A 327 -4.63 6.88 -44.96
CA GLU A 327 -4.36 5.96 -46.07
C GLU A 327 -3.33 6.50 -47.08
N ASP A 328 -2.85 7.74 -46.92
CA ASP A 328 -1.68 8.25 -47.63
C ASP A 328 -0.36 7.67 -47.08
N TYR A 329 -0.38 7.01 -45.91
CA TYR A 329 0.80 6.40 -45.31
C TYR A 329 0.91 4.90 -45.63
N ALA A 330 2.10 4.48 -46.04
CA ALA A 330 2.47 3.07 -46.14
C ALA A 330 3.19 2.63 -44.86
N TYR A 331 2.94 1.39 -44.44
CA TYR A 331 3.76 0.73 -43.45
C TYR A 331 5.06 0.27 -44.12
N LYS A 332 6.21 0.65 -43.55
CA LYS A 332 7.55 0.38 -44.06
C LYS A 332 7.85 -1.11 -44.18
N GLY A 333 7.25 -1.95 -43.33
CA GLY A 333 7.41 -3.41 -43.43
C GLY A 333 6.78 -4.03 -44.68
N ASP A 334 5.93 -3.29 -45.40
CA ASP A 334 5.38 -3.69 -46.70
C ASP A 334 6.27 -3.24 -47.88
N LEU A 335 7.33 -2.48 -47.61
CA LEU A 335 8.19 -1.87 -48.61
C LEU A 335 9.51 -2.63 -48.72
N ALA A 336 9.97 -2.86 -49.95
CA ALA A 336 11.18 -3.62 -50.19
C ALA A 336 12.43 -2.87 -49.69
N GLY A 337 13.27 -3.55 -48.91
CA GLY A 337 14.54 -3.01 -48.41
C GLY A 337 14.45 -2.30 -47.06
N LEU A 338 13.26 -2.20 -46.47
CA LEU A 338 13.06 -1.72 -45.11
C LEU A 338 12.70 -2.90 -44.19
N SER A 339 13.14 -2.84 -42.93
CA SER A 339 12.86 -3.89 -41.95
C SER A 339 12.77 -3.33 -40.53
N LEU A 340 12.00 -4.01 -39.68
CA LEU A 340 11.93 -3.71 -38.26
C LEU A 340 13.29 -4.03 -37.62
N TYR A 341 13.81 -3.12 -36.82
CA TYR A 341 15.07 -3.32 -36.12
C TYR A 341 14.89 -4.34 -34.99
N ASP A 342 15.60 -5.47 -35.10
CA ASP A 342 15.53 -6.58 -34.15
C ASP A 342 16.51 -6.46 -32.99
N GLY A 343 17.23 -5.34 -32.88
CA GLY A 343 18.29 -5.14 -31.89
C GLY A 343 19.67 -5.60 -32.35
N THR A 344 19.78 -6.33 -33.47
CA THR A 344 21.04 -6.91 -33.90
C THR A 344 21.82 -6.01 -34.86
N GLY A 345 23.10 -5.79 -34.57
CA GLY A 345 23.99 -4.98 -35.40
C GLY A 345 23.88 -3.48 -35.12
N SER A 346 24.17 -2.64 -36.12
CA SER A 346 24.03 -1.19 -36.00
C SER A 346 22.72 -0.75 -36.66
N PHE A 347 21.96 0.08 -35.96
CA PHE A 347 20.78 0.72 -36.55
C PHE A 347 21.18 1.54 -37.78
N ASN A 348 20.56 1.24 -38.92
CA ASN A 348 20.73 1.99 -40.16
C ASN A 348 19.41 2.70 -40.49
N PRO A 349 19.32 4.04 -40.36
CA PRO A 349 18.07 4.77 -40.61
C PRO A 349 17.57 4.66 -42.05
N ASP A 350 18.42 4.28 -43.00
CA ASP A 350 18.04 4.08 -44.40
C ASP A 350 17.30 2.75 -44.63
N THR A 351 17.47 1.76 -43.74
CA THR A 351 16.93 0.40 -43.91
C THR A 351 16.14 -0.12 -42.71
N HIS A 352 16.22 0.55 -41.56
CA HIS A 352 15.60 0.13 -40.31
C HIS A 352 14.58 1.14 -39.77
N TYR A 353 13.60 0.62 -39.03
CA TYR A 353 12.64 1.38 -38.22
C TYR A 353 12.33 0.60 -36.94
N ASP A 354 11.80 1.24 -35.90
CA ASP A 354 11.69 0.64 -34.55
C ASP A 354 10.32 0.12 -34.19
N LEU A 355 9.30 0.77 -34.72
CA LEU A 355 7.92 0.55 -34.30
C LEU A 355 7.18 -0.23 -35.37
N ASN A 356 6.46 -1.27 -34.96
CA ASN A 356 5.67 -2.09 -35.87
C ASN A 356 4.44 -1.33 -36.42
N GLU A 357 3.58 -2.02 -37.18
CA GLU A 357 2.41 -1.38 -37.78
C GLU A 357 1.41 -0.82 -36.77
N TYR A 358 1.45 -1.28 -35.52
CA TYR A 358 0.58 -0.80 -34.43
C TYR A 358 1.20 0.32 -33.60
N ASN A 359 2.42 0.73 -33.93
CA ASN A 359 3.23 1.69 -33.19
C ASN A 359 3.82 1.14 -31.88
N VAL A 360 4.05 -0.18 -31.79
CA VAL A 360 4.67 -0.82 -30.60
C VAL A 360 6.02 -1.45 -30.90
N ARG A 361 6.80 -1.64 -29.82
CA ARG A 361 8.03 -2.42 -29.77
C ARG A 361 8.05 -3.23 -28.47
N TYR A 362 8.54 -4.47 -28.54
CA TYR A 362 8.88 -5.19 -27.31
C TYR A 362 10.28 -4.76 -26.89
N CYS A 363 10.40 -4.21 -25.69
CA CYS A 363 11.67 -3.70 -25.19
C CYS A 363 11.69 -3.66 -23.67
N VAL A 364 12.89 -3.68 -23.10
CA VAL A 364 13.11 -3.30 -21.70
C VAL A 364 12.92 -1.78 -21.55
N THR A 365 12.43 -1.36 -20.40
CA THR A 365 12.30 0.05 -20.01
C THR A 365 12.77 0.20 -18.55
N PRO A 366 12.97 1.43 -18.03
CA PRO A 366 13.29 1.62 -16.62
C PRO A 366 12.29 0.95 -15.66
N GLU A 367 11.01 0.96 -16.01
CA GLU A 367 9.89 0.43 -15.22
C GLU A 367 9.64 -1.06 -15.49
N PHE A 368 10.04 -1.56 -16.67
CA PHE A 368 9.90 -2.96 -17.08
C PHE A 368 11.26 -3.55 -17.47
N PRO A 369 12.14 -3.86 -16.49
CA PRO A 369 13.49 -4.36 -16.77
C PRO A 369 13.49 -5.73 -17.45
N GLU A 370 12.43 -6.52 -17.28
CA GLU A 370 12.22 -7.82 -17.92
C GLU A 370 11.58 -7.72 -19.33
N GLY A 371 11.22 -6.51 -19.75
CA GLY A 371 10.63 -6.24 -21.06
C GLY A 371 9.11 -6.20 -21.08
N THR A 372 8.57 -5.26 -21.85
CA THR A 372 7.13 -5.11 -22.09
C THR A 372 6.86 -4.71 -23.55
N TRP A 373 5.62 -4.88 -24.00
CA TRP A 373 5.15 -4.22 -25.22
C TRP A 373 4.83 -2.76 -24.90
N ALA A 374 5.48 -1.84 -25.59
CA ALA A 374 5.35 -0.41 -25.33
C ALA A 374 5.00 0.35 -26.61
N TYR A 375 4.03 1.27 -26.50
CA TYR A 375 3.80 2.31 -27.51
C TYR A 375 4.81 3.44 -27.32
N PHE A 376 5.14 4.15 -28.40
CA PHE A 376 6.03 5.30 -28.36
C PHE A 376 5.45 6.47 -29.15
N THR A 377 5.54 7.67 -28.58
CA THR A 377 5.19 8.86 -29.34
C THR A 377 6.14 9.06 -30.53
N CYS A 378 5.61 9.52 -31.66
CA CYS A 378 6.37 9.69 -32.89
C CYS A 378 6.51 11.17 -33.25
N ILE A 379 7.75 11.65 -33.41
CA ILE A 379 8.06 13.05 -33.75
C ILE A 379 9.21 13.17 -34.77
N GLN A 380 9.22 14.27 -35.51
CA GLN A 380 10.38 14.76 -36.25
C GLN A 380 11.47 15.29 -35.30
N ASP A 381 12.65 15.61 -35.82
CA ASP A 381 13.79 16.09 -35.00
C ASP A 381 13.51 17.42 -34.29
N ASP A 382 12.61 18.22 -34.82
CA ASP A 382 12.18 19.51 -34.25
C ASP A 382 10.99 19.38 -33.28
N GLY A 383 10.52 18.16 -33.00
CA GLY A 383 9.36 17.92 -32.15
C GLY A 383 8.01 17.87 -32.88
N THR A 384 7.98 18.15 -34.19
CA THR A 384 6.75 18.10 -34.98
C THR A 384 6.17 16.67 -34.91
N PRO A 385 4.89 16.50 -34.53
CA PRO A 385 4.23 15.20 -34.53
C PRO A 385 4.38 14.46 -35.86
N GLN A 386 4.66 13.16 -35.79
CA GLN A 386 4.80 12.28 -36.94
C GLN A 386 3.85 11.10 -36.82
N PHE A 387 3.10 10.79 -37.89
CA PHE A 387 2.14 9.69 -37.90
C PHE A 387 2.77 8.35 -37.46
N PRO A 388 2.14 7.57 -36.55
CA PRO A 388 0.76 7.73 -36.04
C PRO A 388 0.63 8.47 -34.70
N TYR A 389 1.64 9.26 -34.32
CA TYR A 389 1.67 10.08 -33.10
C TYR A 389 1.72 9.30 -31.79
N ASN A 390 0.67 8.56 -31.42
CA ASN A 390 0.55 7.81 -30.16
C ASN A 390 0.34 6.31 -30.42
N ILE A 391 -0.69 5.97 -31.19
CA ILE A 391 -1.02 4.61 -31.65
C ILE A 391 -1.54 4.68 -33.08
N SER A 392 -1.40 3.58 -33.83
CA SER A 392 -2.08 3.40 -35.11
C SER A 392 -3.63 3.34 -35.00
N ARG A 393 -4.32 2.91 -36.06
CA ARG A 393 -5.79 2.72 -36.09
C ARG A 393 -6.30 1.50 -35.29
N TYR A 394 -5.42 0.69 -34.70
CA TYR A 394 -5.79 -0.55 -34.03
C TYR A 394 -5.02 -0.74 -32.72
N TYR A 395 -5.73 -1.23 -31.70
CA TYR A 395 -5.13 -1.69 -30.44
C TYR A 395 -4.25 -2.91 -30.70
N PHE A 396 -3.08 -2.94 -30.07
CA PHE A 396 -2.20 -4.10 -30.11
C PHE A 396 -2.64 -5.18 -29.12
N GLY A 397 -3.03 -4.78 -27.90
CA GLY A 397 -3.60 -5.64 -26.87
C GLY A 397 -5.13 -5.77 -26.97
N ASN A 398 -5.75 -6.29 -25.91
CA ASN A 398 -7.20 -6.39 -25.78
C ASN A 398 -7.76 -5.14 -25.07
N PRO A 399 -8.57 -4.28 -25.72
CA PRO A 399 -8.98 -2.99 -25.16
C PRO A 399 -10.12 -3.11 -24.14
N THR A 400 -9.83 -3.66 -22.95
CA THR A 400 -10.78 -3.89 -21.86
C THR A 400 -11.00 -2.69 -20.95
N GLY A 401 -10.11 -1.69 -20.97
CA GLY A 401 -10.33 -0.43 -20.28
C GLY A 401 -11.59 0.28 -20.79
N ASP A 402 -12.26 1.06 -19.96
CA ASP A 402 -13.42 1.84 -20.41
C ASP A 402 -13.75 2.98 -19.44
N ARG A 403 -14.63 3.87 -19.87
CA ARG A 403 -15.25 4.83 -18.95
C ARG A 403 -16.15 4.08 -17.97
N SER A 404 -16.01 4.38 -16.69
CA SER A 404 -16.93 3.92 -15.67
C SER A 404 -17.84 5.06 -15.22
N ASN A 405 -19.02 4.71 -14.69
CA ASN A 405 -19.93 5.68 -14.06
C ASN A 405 -19.67 5.81 -12.55
N SER A 406 -18.97 4.84 -11.96
CA SER A 406 -18.61 4.78 -10.54
C SER A 406 -17.32 4.00 -10.35
N ILE A 407 -16.68 4.18 -9.21
CA ILE A 407 -15.59 3.32 -8.74
C ILE A 407 -16.22 2.25 -7.84
N PRO A 408 -15.83 0.96 -7.96
CA PRO A 408 -16.35 -0.10 -7.08
C PRO A 408 -16.07 0.21 -5.62
N ALA A 409 -16.97 -0.19 -4.71
CA ALA A 409 -16.83 0.11 -3.29
C ALA A 409 -15.62 -0.61 -2.65
N GLU A 410 -15.23 -1.73 -3.23
CA GLU A 410 -14.05 -2.52 -2.85
C GLU A 410 -12.73 -1.95 -3.38
N ALA A 411 -12.75 -0.93 -4.25
CA ALA A 411 -11.52 -0.34 -4.78
C ALA A 411 -10.81 0.48 -3.70
N ALA A 412 -9.56 0.11 -3.39
CA ALA A 412 -8.72 0.84 -2.46
C ALA A 412 -8.26 2.16 -3.10
N ILE A 413 -8.53 3.28 -2.45
CA ILE A 413 -8.03 4.59 -2.89
C ILE A 413 -6.54 4.68 -2.54
N VAL A 414 -5.67 4.80 -3.54
CA VAL A 414 -4.22 4.92 -3.36
C VAL A 414 -3.73 6.36 -3.49
N PHE A 415 -4.54 7.24 -4.07
CA PHE A 415 -4.26 8.67 -4.16
C PHE A 415 -5.54 9.51 -4.18
N GLN A 416 -5.53 10.66 -3.49
CA GLN A 416 -6.53 11.72 -3.61
C GLN A 416 -5.86 13.09 -3.79
N GLY A 417 -6.43 13.90 -4.68
CA GLY A 417 -5.99 15.24 -5.04
C GLY A 417 -7.00 16.33 -4.63
N GLY A 418 -6.74 17.58 -5.03
CA GLY A 418 -7.61 18.71 -4.68
C GLY A 418 -7.72 18.90 -3.16
N PRO A 419 -8.91 19.25 -2.63
CA PRO A 419 -9.09 19.53 -1.20
C PRO A 419 -9.04 18.28 -0.32
N GLU A 420 -9.13 17.08 -0.92
CA GLU A 420 -9.00 15.81 -0.19
C GLU A 420 -7.55 15.43 0.11
N ALA A 421 -6.60 16.03 -0.61
CA ALA A 421 -5.19 15.83 -0.34
C ALA A 421 -4.82 16.40 1.05
N PRO A 422 -4.22 15.59 1.94
CA PRO A 422 -3.81 16.07 3.25
C PRO A 422 -2.71 17.14 3.11
N PRO A 423 -2.71 18.20 3.94
CA PRO A 423 -1.65 19.18 3.91
C PRO A 423 -0.31 18.55 4.31
N GLN A 424 0.76 18.94 3.62
CA GLN A 424 2.13 18.44 3.85
C GLN A 424 2.96 19.56 4.46
N VAL A 425 3.43 19.41 5.71
CA VAL A 425 4.29 20.44 6.34
C VAL A 425 5.69 20.38 5.71
N ASN A 426 6.05 21.42 4.96
CA ASN A 426 7.32 21.52 4.23
C ASN A 426 8.46 22.00 5.15
N SER A 427 8.17 22.93 6.06
CA SER A 427 9.15 23.43 7.02
C SER A 427 8.52 23.93 8.30
N PHE A 428 9.26 23.78 9.38
CA PHE A 428 8.89 24.21 10.73
C PHE A 428 10.07 24.96 11.34
N ALA A 429 9.83 26.20 11.80
CA ALA A 429 10.86 27.03 12.43
C ALA A 429 10.37 27.61 13.75
N VAL A 430 11.23 27.62 14.76
CA VAL A 430 10.94 28.15 16.10
C VAL A 430 11.85 29.33 16.38
N ASP A 431 11.27 30.48 16.72
CA ASP A 431 11.97 31.66 17.21
C ASP A 431 11.70 31.84 18.71
N THR A 432 12.63 31.33 19.51
CA THR A 432 12.59 31.40 20.98
C THR A 432 12.88 32.79 21.54
N GLN A 433 13.32 33.76 20.72
CA GLN A 433 13.54 35.14 21.18
C GLN A 433 12.24 35.95 21.13
N ASN A 434 11.37 35.62 20.19
CA ASN A 434 10.09 36.30 19.97
C ASN A 434 8.88 35.44 20.35
N ASP A 435 9.14 34.24 20.88
CA ASP A 435 8.14 33.22 21.22
C ASP A 435 7.19 32.91 20.05
N THR A 436 7.74 32.65 18.85
CA THR A 436 6.93 32.34 17.67
C THR A 436 7.31 31.03 16.99
N VAL A 437 6.33 30.45 16.30
CA VAL A 437 6.49 29.28 15.43
C VAL A 437 6.06 29.64 14.01
N THR A 438 6.88 29.32 13.02
CA THR A 438 6.58 29.50 11.60
C THR A 438 6.41 28.14 10.94
N LEU A 439 5.25 27.90 10.35
CA LEU A 439 4.96 26.70 9.57
C LEU A 439 4.79 27.09 8.11
N THR A 440 5.39 26.30 7.22
CA THR A 440 5.15 26.32 5.78
C THR A 440 4.65 24.95 5.36
N TRP A 441 3.56 24.89 4.61
CA TRP A 441 2.97 23.64 4.14
C TRP A 441 2.49 23.73 2.71
N THR A 442 2.40 22.57 2.07
CA THR A 442 1.72 22.37 0.78
C THR A 442 0.26 22.00 1.04
N GLY A 443 -0.66 22.54 0.24
CA GLY A 443 -2.09 22.21 0.30
C GLY A 443 -2.82 22.55 -1.00
N ALA A 444 -4.15 22.39 -1.00
CA ALA A 444 -4.96 22.67 -2.18
C ALA A 444 -5.10 24.18 -2.41
N GLU A 445 -4.89 24.64 -3.65
CA GLU A 445 -5.13 26.04 -4.06
C GLU A 445 -6.57 26.45 -3.69
N GLY A 446 -6.73 27.59 -3.03
CA GLY A 446 -8.02 28.06 -2.54
C GLY A 446 -8.55 27.31 -1.30
N GLY A 447 -7.85 26.28 -0.84
CA GLY A 447 -7.98 25.73 0.50
C GLY A 447 -7.47 26.72 1.54
N SER A 448 -8.14 26.76 2.69
CA SER A 448 -7.76 27.51 3.87
C SER A 448 -7.54 26.56 5.03
N TYR A 449 -6.40 26.71 5.70
CA TYR A 449 -5.96 25.81 6.75
C TYR A 449 -5.73 26.57 8.04
N VAL A 450 -5.97 25.92 9.16
CA VAL A 450 -5.68 26.46 10.49
C VAL A 450 -4.56 25.68 11.14
N ILE A 451 -3.77 26.36 11.97
CA ILE A 451 -2.79 25.73 12.84
C ILE A 451 -3.49 25.41 14.16
N ARG A 452 -3.42 24.15 14.54
CA ARG A 452 -3.82 23.69 15.86
C ARG A 452 -2.60 23.40 16.69
N GLU A 453 -2.65 23.78 17.94
CA GLU A 453 -1.65 23.48 18.97
C GLU A 453 -2.25 22.49 19.96
N SER A 454 -1.44 21.54 20.42
CA SER A 454 -1.77 20.64 21.52
C SER A 454 -0.56 20.47 22.41
N ASN A 455 -0.79 20.30 23.71
CA ASN A 455 0.25 19.95 24.68
C ASN A 455 0.25 18.45 25.02
N ASP A 456 -0.74 17.68 24.56
CA ASP A 456 -0.98 16.29 24.96
C ASP A 456 -1.39 15.36 23.81
N LEU A 457 -1.45 15.86 22.57
CA LEU A 457 -1.97 15.21 21.36
C LEU A 457 -3.46 14.84 21.40
N LYS A 458 -4.18 15.15 22.47
CA LYS A 458 -5.59 14.82 22.67
C LYS A 458 -6.46 16.05 22.44
N GLU A 459 -6.15 17.14 23.12
CA GLU A 459 -6.88 18.41 23.03
C GLU A 459 -6.17 19.35 22.06
N TRP A 460 -6.86 19.74 20.99
CA TRP A 460 -6.32 20.56 19.90
C TRP A 460 -6.99 21.92 19.84
N ILE A 461 -6.25 22.96 20.20
CA ILE A 461 -6.73 24.35 20.20
C ILE A 461 -6.27 25.02 18.92
N GLN A 462 -7.20 25.67 18.21
CA GLN A 462 -6.84 26.49 17.06
C GLN A 462 -6.10 27.75 17.53
N ILE A 463 -4.90 27.97 17.00
CA ILE A 463 -4.06 29.13 17.35
C ILE A 463 -3.92 30.15 16.22
N SER A 464 -4.20 29.77 14.97
CA SER A 464 -4.15 30.68 13.83
C SER A 464 -5.54 31.09 13.34
N ASN A 465 -5.60 32.19 12.60
CA ASN A 465 -6.70 32.40 11.65
C ASN A 465 -6.53 31.43 10.46
N PRO A 466 -7.59 31.15 9.68
CA PRO A 466 -7.45 30.41 8.44
C PRO A 466 -6.46 31.10 7.48
N VAL A 467 -5.50 30.33 6.97
CA VAL A 467 -4.47 30.76 6.04
C VAL A 467 -4.73 30.10 4.71
N ALA A 468 -4.99 30.91 3.70
CA ALA A 468 -5.25 30.44 2.35
C ALA A 468 -3.95 29.97 1.68
N VAL A 469 -4.05 28.86 0.96
CA VAL A 469 -2.98 28.33 0.11
C VAL A 469 -2.98 29.06 -1.23
N ASP A 470 -1.78 29.47 -1.66
CA ASP A 470 -1.59 30.21 -2.90
C ASP A 470 -1.59 29.30 -4.15
N ALA A 471 -1.41 29.93 -5.32
CA ALA A 471 -1.36 29.24 -6.61
C ALA A 471 -0.15 28.30 -6.77
N ASN A 472 0.88 28.44 -5.95
CA ASN A 472 2.03 27.54 -5.87
C ASN A 472 1.79 26.43 -4.85
N GLN A 473 0.54 26.23 -4.42
CA GLN A 473 0.13 25.26 -3.42
C GLN A 473 0.82 25.43 -2.07
N THR A 474 1.43 26.59 -1.81
CA THR A 474 2.17 26.82 -0.56
C THR A 474 1.43 27.82 0.31
N ALA A 475 1.41 27.56 1.61
CA ALA A 475 1.01 28.53 2.62
C ALA A 475 2.07 28.62 3.72
N THR A 476 2.16 29.78 4.35
CA THR A 476 3.06 30.00 5.49
C THR A 476 2.38 30.91 6.49
N THR A 477 2.48 30.56 7.77
CA THR A 477 2.06 31.45 8.86
C THR A 477 3.06 31.44 10.01
N THR A 478 3.05 32.51 10.79
CA THR A 478 3.84 32.64 12.01
C THR A 478 2.91 32.94 13.17
N GLU A 479 2.83 32.04 14.13
CA GLU A 479 1.96 32.14 15.30
C GLU A 479 2.77 32.32 16.58
N THR A 480 2.18 32.97 17.59
CA THR A 480 2.79 33.08 18.92
C THR A 480 2.67 31.74 19.64
N ALA A 481 3.78 31.20 20.12
CA ALA A 481 3.84 29.95 20.87
C ALA A 481 3.93 30.24 22.38
N SER A 482 3.08 29.60 23.17
CA SER A 482 3.04 29.82 24.62
C SER A 482 3.98 28.86 25.35
N PHE A 483 5.29 29.13 25.36
CA PHE A 483 6.33 28.32 26.02
C PHE A 483 6.28 28.33 27.57
N THR A 484 5.13 28.62 28.17
CA THR A 484 5.03 29.00 29.59
C THR A 484 5.23 27.87 30.60
N ASN A 485 5.32 26.61 30.18
CA ASN A 485 5.69 25.46 31.02
C ASN A 485 6.54 24.45 30.24
N ASN A 486 7.35 23.66 30.93
CA ASN A 486 8.33 22.69 30.39
C ASN A 486 7.71 21.48 29.63
N ASP A 487 6.55 21.64 29.00
CA ASP A 487 5.84 20.59 28.27
C ASP A 487 6.11 20.70 26.76
N SER A 488 6.06 19.57 26.05
CA SER A 488 6.17 19.56 24.58
C SER A 488 4.92 20.17 23.94
N LEU A 489 5.10 20.98 22.91
CA LEU A 489 4.02 21.55 22.10
C LEU A 489 4.00 20.89 20.72
N PHE A 490 2.83 20.39 20.33
CA PHE A 490 2.57 19.76 19.06
C PHE A 490 1.75 20.70 18.18
N TYR A 491 2.08 20.76 16.90
CA TYR A 491 1.36 21.56 15.92
C TYR A 491 0.86 20.67 14.78
N ARG A 492 -0.36 20.89 14.33
CA ARG A 492 -0.86 20.31 13.08
C ARG A 492 -1.52 21.37 12.21
N VAL A 493 -1.40 21.18 10.90
CA VAL A 493 -2.13 21.95 9.89
C VAL A 493 -3.43 21.19 9.61
N GLU A 494 -4.57 21.84 9.81
CA GLU A 494 -5.88 21.24 9.63
C GLU A 494 -6.65 21.99 8.55
N PHE A 495 -7.23 21.26 7.60
CA PHE A 495 -8.11 21.87 6.60
C PHE A 495 -9.32 22.49 7.29
N SER A 496 -9.62 23.76 6.98
CA SER A 496 -10.73 24.49 7.58
C SER A 496 -11.86 24.70 6.59
N SER A 497 -11.56 25.12 5.36
CA SER A 497 -12.54 25.36 4.31
C SER A 497 -11.85 25.47 2.96
N ALA A 498 -12.60 25.33 1.87
CA ALA A 498 -12.14 25.68 0.53
C ALA A 498 -12.98 26.82 -0.02
N ALA A 499 -12.37 27.65 -0.87
CA ALA A 499 -13.10 28.53 -1.76
C ALA A 499 -14.04 27.71 -2.65
N ASN A 500 -15.13 28.33 -3.11
CA ASN A 500 -16.04 27.68 -4.05
C ASN A 500 -15.27 27.24 -5.29
N PHE A 501 -15.44 25.98 -5.65
CA PHE A 501 -14.88 25.37 -6.84
C PHE A 501 -15.94 24.42 -7.42
N ASP A 502 -15.79 24.03 -8.69
CA ASP A 502 -16.59 23.01 -9.33
C ASP A 502 -16.08 21.62 -8.90
N ASP A 503 -16.86 21.02 -8.01
CA ASP A 503 -16.66 19.71 -7.42
C ASP A 503 -17.26 18.58 -8.25
N SER A 504 -17.76 18.85 -9.46
CA SER A 504 -18.29 17.83 -10.34
C SER A 504 -17.22 16.77 -10.61
N GLY A 505 -17.54 15.52 -10.29
CA GLY A 505 -16.59 14.43 -10.46
C GLY A 505 -15.54 14.34 -9.38
N PHE A 506 -15.62 15.11 -8.30
CA PHE A 506 -14.98 14.83 -7.01
C PHE A 506 -15.97 14.05 -6.14
N ASP A 507 -15.45 13.20 -5.26
CA ASP A 507 -16.26 12.61 -4.20
C ASP A 507 -16.03 13.38 -2.90
N LEU A 508 -16.64 14.57 -2.80
CA LEU A 508 -16.53 15.43 -1.60
C LEU A 508 -17.46 15.00 -0.46
N THR A 509 -18.11 13.82 -0.56
CA THR A 509 -18.91 13.29 0.56
C THR A 509 -18.04 12.89 1.75
N THR A 510 -16.74 12.81 1.53
CA THR A 510 -15.72 12.65 2.56
C THR A 510 -14.75 13.82 2.46
N PRO A 511 -14.99 14.99 3.10
CA PRO A 511 -13.83 15.74 3.55
C PRO A 511 -13.06 14.82 4.49
N SER A 512 -11.76 14.65 4.31
CA SER A 512 -10.83 13.88 5.18
C SER A 512 -10.72 14.37 6.64
N THR A 513 -11.88 14.62 7.26
CA THR A 513 -12.09 14.87 8.69
C THR A 513 -12.74 13.68 9.38
N GLN A 514 -12.98 12.58 8.67
CA GLN A 514 -13.39 11.32 9.25
C GLN A 514 -12.51 10.19 8.72
N ASN A 515 -11.71 9.59 9.60
CA ASN A 515 -11.58 8.14 9.56
C ASN A 515 -13.02 7.61 9.40
N PRO A 516 -13.33 6.79 8.38
CA PRO A 516 -14.61 6.12 8.36
C PRO A 516 -14.79 5.44 9.72
N ALA A 517 -15.94 5.66 10.35
CA ALA A 517 -16.32 4.77 11.44
C ALA A 517 -16.24 3.35 10.84
N PRO A 518 -15.46 2.44 11.44
CA PRO A 518 -14.87 1.28 10.75
C PRO A 518 -15.86 0.28 10.10
N ASP A 519 -17.18 0.47 10.21
CA ASP A 519 -18.14 -0.61 9.95
C ASP A 519 -19.41 -0.24 9.12
N ALA A 520 -19.43 0.90 8.40
CA ALA A 520 -20.58 1.30 7.59
C ALA A 520 -20.49 0.86 6.11
N GLN A 521 -21.20 -0.21 5.73
CA GLN A 521 -21.21 -0.77 4.37
C GLN A 521 -22.36 -0.23 3.49
N THR A 522 -22.15 -0.20 2.18
CA THR A 522 -23.13 0.29 1.19
C THR A 522 -23.80 -0.86 0.44
N PHE A 523 -25.13 -0.83 0.32
CA PHE A 523 -25.94 -1.85 -0.34
C PHE A 523 -26.91 -1.27 -1.38
N SER A 524 -27.01 -1.93 -2.53
CA SER A 524 -28.01 -1.62 -3.55
C SER A 524 -29.34 -2.35 -3.29
N ILE A 525 -30.44 -1.60 -3.20
CA ILE A 525 -31.79 -2.11 -2.95
C ILE A 525 -32.79 -1.58 -3.98
N THR A 526 -33.85 -2.34 -4.27
CA THR A 526 -34.86 -2.00 -5.29
C THR A 526 -36.27 -2.17 -4.73
N PHE A 527 -37.06 -1.10 -4.70
CA PHE A 527 -38.45 -1.10 -4.25
C PHE A 527 -39.46 -1.22 -5.40
N PRO A 528 -40.64 -1.81 -5.17
CA PRO A 528 -41.69 -1.86 -6.19
C PRO A 528 -42.25 -0.47 -6.47
N THR A 529 -42.35 -0.08 -7.74
CA THR A 529 -42.80 1.26 -8.17
C THR A 529 -44.32 1.46 -8.12
N THR A 530 -45.07 0.48 -7.62
CA THR A 530 -46.52 0.54 -7.43
C THR A 530 -46.85 0.25 -5.97
N PRO A 531 -47.46 1.21 -5.23
CA PRO A 531 -47.89 2.55 -5.67
C PRO A 531 -46.71 3.49 -5.99
N PRO A 532 -46.94 4.62 -6.69
CA PRO A 532 -45.86 5.58 -7.02
C PRO A 532 -45.08 5.99 -5.79
N LEU A 533 -43.76 5.90 -5.88
CA LEU A 533 -42.87 6.16 -4.75
C LEU A 533 -42.76 7.66 -4.45
N PRO A 534 -42.51 8.07 -3.19
CA PRO A 534 -42.33 9.48 -2.79
C PRO A 534 -40.90 9.98 -3.14
N PRO A 535 -40.64 11.31 -3.09
CA PRO A 535 -39.29 11.88 -3.23
C PRO A 535 -38.37 11.52 -2.04
N GLN A 536 -37.04 11.61 -2.23
CA GLN A 536 -36.02 11.14 -1.27
C GLN A 536 -36.12 11.81 0.11
N ASP A 537 -36.50 13.09 0.17
CA ASP A 537 -36.65 13.87 1.40
C ASP A 537 -37.84 13.42 2.28
N ALA A 538 -38.71 12.56 1.74
CA ALA A 538 -39.90 12.04 2.41
C ALA A 538 -39.79 10.56 2.80
N ILE A 539 -38.59 9.95 2.70
CA ILE A 539 -38.36 8.54 3.02
C ILE A 539 -37.24 8.35 4.05
N THR A 540 -37.43 7.34 4.88
CA THR A 540 -36.40 6.79 5.75
C THR A 540 -36.39 5.30 5.50
N ILE A 541 -35.24 4.76 5.10
CA ILE A 541 -35.09 3.34 4.79
C ILE A 541 -34.54 2.65 6.03
N THR A 542 -35.18 1.55 6.43
CA THR A 542 -34.70 0.67 7.49
C THR A 542 -34.42 -0.71 6.93
N VAL A 543 -33.40 -1.37 7.48
CA VAL A 543 -33.10 -2.78 7.25
C VAL A 543 -33.20 -3.44 8.62
N ASP A 544 -34.22 -4.30 8.80
CA ASP A 544 -34.66 -4.73 10.13
C ASP A 544 -34.90 -3.53 11.09
N SER A 545 -34.16 -3.41 12.19
CA SER A 545 -34.22 -2.27 13.12
C SER A 545 -33.23 -1.13 12.82
N ALA A 546 -32.26 -1.34 11.93
CA ALA A 546 -31.21 -0.36 11.66
C ALA A 546 -31.67 0.65 10.60
N THR A 547 -31.41 1.93 10.87
CA THR A 547 -31.73 3.02 9.93
C THR A 547 -30.56 3.20 8.97
N ALA A 548 -30.86 3.24 7.67
CA ALA A 548 -29.84 3.38 6.65
C ALA A 548 -29.79 4.83 6.13
N THR A 549 -28.58 5.32 5.87
CA THR A 549 -28.33 6.58 5.16
C THR A 549 -28.56 6.35 3.68
N ILE A 550 -29.35 7.21 3.03
CA ILE A 550 -29.64 7.08 1.60
C ILE A 550 -28.54 7.77 0.81
N VAL A 551 -27.69 6.98 0.15
CA VAL A 551 -26.58 7.44 -0.72
C VAL A 551 -27.15 7.91 -2.06
N SER A 552 -28.04 7.12 -2.66
CA SER A 552 -28.73 7.46 -3.92
C SER A 552 -30.14 6.87 -3.96
N TYR A 553 -31.11 7.52 -4.62
CA TYR A 553 -32.49 7.03 -4.76
C TYR A 553 -33.16 7.50 -6.06
N ASN A 554 -33.64 6.54 -6.86
CA ASN A 554 -34.34 6.79 -8.12
C ASN A 554 -35.83 6.42 -8.01
N GLN A 555 -36.67 7.44 -7.86
CA GLN A 555 -38.12 7.32 -7.72
C GLN A 555 -38.82 6.59 -8.89
N SER A 556 -38.28 6.67 -10.11
CA SER A 556 -38.91 6.11 -11.32
C SER A 556 -38.68 4.60 -11.48
N THR A 557 -37.58 4.09 -10.92
CA THR A 557 -37.16 2.69 -11.01
C THR A 557 -37.28 1.96 -9.68
N GLY A 558 -37.34 2.69 -8.55
CA GLY A 558 -37.32 2.16 -7.20
C GLY A 558 -35.94 1.75 -6.71
N ALA A 559 -34.88 1.97 -7.49
CA ALA A 559 -33.50 1.67 -7.09
C ALA A 559 -33.00 2.69 -6.05
N ALA A 560 -32.33 2.22 -5.01
CA ALA A 560 -31.66 3.04 -4.00
C ALA A 560 -30.33 2.40 -3.62
N GLU A 561 -29.33 3.22 -3.31
CA GLU A 561 -28.15 2.80 -2.55
C GLU A 561 -28.28 3.34 -1.13
N ILE A 562 -28.08 2.45 -0.17
CA ILE A 562 -28.15 2.79 1.23
C ILE A 562 -26.85 2.38 1.90
N GLN A 563 -26.34 3.25 2.78
CA GLN A 563 -25.25 2.92 3.67
C GLN A 563 -25.84 2.59 5.04
N ILE A 564 -25.44 1.45 5.59
CA ILE A 564 -25.91 0.97 6.87
C ILE A 564 -24.71 0.50 7.69
N ASP A 565 -24.72 0.85 8.97
CA ASP A 565 -23.80 0.27 9.94
C ASP A 565 -24.12 -1.22 10.08
N THR A 566 -23.26 -2.07 9.54
CA THR A 566 -23.51 -3.52 9.49
C THR A 566 -23.33 -4.19 10.84
N THR A 567 -22.67 -3.55 11.82
CA THR A 567 -22.58 -4.08 13.19
C THR A 567 -23.93 -4.14 13.90
N LEU A 568 -24.91 -3.38 13.40
CA LEU A 568 -26.29 -3.37 13.92
C LEU A 568 -27.16 -4.50 13.33
N LEU A 569 -26.61 -5.32 12.43
CA LEU A 569 -27.29 -6.41 11.76
C LEU A 569 -26.55 -7.73 12.03
N ASN A 570 -27.29 -8.81 12.30
CA ASN A 570 -26.69 -10.14 12.36
C ASN A 570 -26.37 -10.63 10.93
N PRO A 571 -25.46 -11.59 10.74
CA PRO A 571 -25.27 -12.22 9.44
C PRO A 571 -26.57 -12.83 8.91
N GLY A 572 -26.86 -12.60 7.62
CA GLY A 572 -28.10 -13.06 7.01
C GLY A 572 -28.61 -12.17 5.87
N SER A 573 -29.78 -12.54 5.34
CA SER A 573 -30.41 -11.83 4.22
C SER A 573 -31.61 -11.00 4.70
N TYR A 574 -31.58 -9.70 4.41
CA TYR A 574 -32.56 -8.72 4.87
C TYR A 574 -33.27 -8.04 3.71
N ASN A 575 -34.52 -7.66 3.92
CA ASN A 575 -35.24 -6.74 3.03
C ASN A 575 -35.20 -5.34 3.64
N ALA A 576 -34.92 -4.33 2.82
CA ALA A 576 -35.07 -2.94 3.20
C ALA A 576 -36.55 -2.54 3.15
N SER A 577 -36.99 -1.67 4.05
CA SER A 577 -38.38 -1.20 4.14
C SER A 577 -38.42 0.31 4.30
N PHE A 578 -39.46 0.94 3.76
CA PHE A 578 -39.81 2.31 4.15
C PHE A 578 -41.32 2.52 4.14
N THR A 579 -41.76 3.48 4.97
CA THR A 579 -43.17 3.83 5.13
C THR A 579 -43.42 5.23 4.57
N PHE A 580 -44.48 5.39 3.78
CA PHE A 580 -44.89 6.68 3.22
C PHE A 580 -46.40 6.75 3.02
N THR A 581 -46.94 7.96 2.82
CA THR A 581 -48.37 8.16 2.53
C THR A 581 -48.56 8.70 1.11
N PRO A 582 -49.00 7.88 0.13
CA PRO A 582 -49.30 8.36 -1.21
C PRO A 582 -50.48 9.35 -1.25
N PRO A 583 -50.56 10.26 -2.24
CA PRO A 583 -51.65 11.24 -2.35
C PRO A 583 -53.04 10.57 -2.39
N ASN A 584 -53.94 11.00 -1.51
CA ASN A 584 -55.31 10.46 -1.36
C ASN A 584 -55.39 8.98 -0.92
N SER A 585 -54.39 8.48 -0.20
CA SER A 585 -54.36 7.11 0.33
C SER A 585 -53.95 7.06 1.81
N SER A 586 -53.90 5.86 2.38
CA SER A 586 -53.42 5.63 3.75
C SER A 586 -51.93 5.31 3.77
N GLU A 587 -51.28 5.54 4.91
CA GLU A 587 -49.89 5.18 5.16
C GLU A 587 -49.61 3.73 4.74
N THR A 588 -48.56 3.55 3.95
CA THR A 588 -48.21 2.30 3.28
C THR A 588 -46.73 2.03 3.49
N THR A 589 -46.38 0.81 3.90
CA THR A 589 -45.01 0.32 3.96
C THR A 589 -44.73 -0.54 2.74
N ILE A 590 -43.60 -0.32 2.08
CA ILE A 590 -43.12 -1.18 1.00
C ILE A 590 -41.76 -1.76 1.34
N THR A 591 -41.54 -3.00 0.92
CA THR A 591 -40.30 -3.75 1.12
C THR A 591 -39.55 -3.87 -0.20
N SER A 592 -38.22 -3.92 -0.14
CA SER A 592 -37.38 -4.16 -1.30
C SER A 592 -37.68 -5.53 -1.92
N THR A 593 -37.49 -5.61 -3.24
CA THR A 593 -37.67 -6.81 -4.07
C THR A 593 -36.44 -7.70 -4.09
N ASN A 594 -35.25 -7.13 -3.84
CA ASN A 594 -34.00 -7.83 -3.60
C ASN A 594 -33.61 -7.75 -2.12
N GLN A 595 -32.77 -8.68 -1.69
CA GLN A 595 -32.26 -8.76 -0.32
C GLN A 595 -30.83 -8.22 -0.24
N ILE A 596 -30.52 -7.61 0.89
CA ILE A 596 -29.16 -7.29 1.35
C ILE A 596 -28.62 -8.54 2.02
N THR A 597 -27.43 -9.00 1.67
CA THR A 597 -26.76 -10.10 2.37
C THR A 597 -25.60 -9.53 3.14
N ILE A 598 -25.62 -9.70 4.46
CA ILE A 598 -24.46 -9.43 5.31
C ILE A 598 -23.64 -10.73 5.32
N GLU A 599 -22.49 -10.70 4.66
CA GLU A 599 -21.56 -11.83 4.62
C GLU A 599 -20.78 -11.95 5.92
N GLU A 600 -20.40 -13.17 6.27
CA GLU A 600 -19.59 -13.47 7.44
C GLU A 600 -18.16 -12.99 7.19
N SER A 601 -17.54 -12.29 8.15
CA SER A 601 -16.16 -11.81 8.03
C SER A 601 -15.19 -12.97 7.73
N THR A 602 -14.31 -12.81 6.74
CA THR A 602 -13.23 -13.77 6.43
C THR A 602 -11.98 -13.54 7.28
N ALA A 603 -11.87 -12.39 7.97
CA ALA A 603 -10.77 -12.10 8.87
C ALA A 603 -10.79 -13.05 10.08
N ARG A 604 -9.64 -13.64 10.37
CA ARG A 604 -9.49 -14.65 11.44
C ARG A 604 -9.18 -13.97 12.77
N ASN A 605 -9.58 -14.60 13.86
CA ASN A 605 -9.22 -14.17 15.21
C ASN A 605 -7.75 -14.50 15.48
N ILE A 606 -7.14 -13.73 16.38
CA ILE A 606 -5.75 -13.92 16.80
C ILE A 606 -5.75 -13.99 18.33
N LEU A 607 -5.25 -15.09 18.89
CA LEU A 607 -5.07 -15.28 20.33
C LEU A 607 -3.59 -15.50 20.65
N LEU A 608 -2.98 -14.53 21.33
CA LEU A 608 -1.61 -14.66 21.84
C LEU A 608 -1.65 -15.01 23.33
N LEU A 609 -1.24 -16.22 23.67
CA LEU A 609 -1.10 -16.72 25.04
C LEU A 609 0.35 -16.56 25.51
N ILE A 610 0.58 -15.77 26.56
CA ILE A 610 1.90 -15.54 27.14
C ILE A 610 1.92 -16.07 28.58
N VAL A 611 2.81 -17.03 28.84
CA VAL A 611 2.99 -17.66 30.16
C VAL A 611 4.19 -17.01 30.87
N ASP A 612 3.99 -16.52 32.09
CA ASP A 612 5.01 -15.82 32.88
C ASP A 612 5.91 -16.82 33.60
N ASP A 613 7.22 -16.75 33.42
CA ASP A 613 8.20 -17.59 34.13
C ASP A 613 8.14 -19.09 33.75
N TRP A 614 7.98 -19.41 32.47
CA TRP A 614 7.94 -20.78 31.96
C TRP A 614 9.04 -21.05 30.93
N GLY A 615 10.12 -21.69 31.39
CA GLY A 615 11.24 -22.13 30.55
C GLY A 615 11.08 -23.57 30.07
N ILE A 616 11.95 -23.98 29.13
CA ILE A 616 11.89 -25.31 28.53
C ILE A 616 12.12 -26.46 29.53
N ASP A 617 12.72 -26.21 30.70
CA ASP A 617 12.94 -27.22 31.74
C ASP A 617 11.65 -27.75 32.38
N PHE A 618 10.54 -27.00 32.31
CA PHE A 618 9.21 -27.45 32.73
C PHE A 618 8.24 -27.65 31.57
N SER A 619 8.73 -27.60 30.33
CA SER A 619 7.92 -27.90 29.15
C SER A 619 7.94 -29.40 28.85
N PRO A 620 6.78 -30.08 28.82
CA PRO A 620 6.72 -31.48 28.41
C PRO A 620 7.03 -31.68 26.92
N PHE A 621 7.06 -30.60 26.13
CA PHE A 621 7.37 -30.62 24.70
C PHE A 621 8.87 -30.57 24.43
N ASP A 622 9.64 -29.97 25.35
CA ASP A 622 11.07 -29.67 25.17
C ASP A 622 11.98 -30.51 26.08
N ASN A 623 11.52 -30.87 27.29
CA ASN A 623 12.34 -31.59 28.26
C ASN A 623 11.91 -33.04 28.43
N ALA A 624 12.73 -33.96 27.93
CA ALA A 624 12.51 -35.40 28.07
C ALA A 624 13.44 -36.06 29.12
N LEU A 625 14.13 -35.28 29.96
CA LEU A 625 15.08 -35.82 30.93
C LEU A 625 14.36 -36.62 32.03
N PRO A 626 14.74 -37.88 32.31
CA PRO A 626 14.11 -38.67 33.37
C PRO A 626 14.24 -38.09 34.79
N SER A 627 15.16 -37.15 34.99
CA SER A 627 15.37 -36.44 36.26
C SER A 627 14.46 -35.23 36.44
N ALA A 628 13.83 -34.73 35.37
CA ALA A 628 12.90 -33.62 35.43
C ALA A 628 11.54 -34.10 35.94
N THR A 629 10.88 -33.28 36.76
CA THR A 629 9.49 -33.52 37.17
C THR A 629 8.60 -32.55 36.39
N LEU A 630 7.89 -33.08 35.40
CA LEU A 630 7.12 -32.26 34.45
C LEU A 630 5.64 -32.18 34.87
N PRO A 631 4.98 -31.03 34.67
CA PRO A 631 3.55 -30.90 34.85
C PRO A 631 2.77 -31.66 33.78
N ASN A 632 1.54 -32.05 34.10
CA ASN A 632 0.59 -32.60 33.13
C ASN A 632 -0.22 -31.47 32.48
N LEU A 633 0.05 -31.16 31.20
CA LEU A 633 -0.53 -30.03 30.46
C LEU A 633 -1.35 -30.50 29.24
N PRO A 634 -2.49 -31.20 29.43
CA PRO A 634 -3.25 -31.80 28.33
C PRO A 634 -3.83 -30.79 27.32
N ASN A 635 -4.20 -29.57 27.74
CA ASN A 635 -4.78 -28.58 26.83
C ASN A 635 -3.70 -27.96 25.94
N MET A 636 -2.55 -27.58 26.51
CA MET A 636 -1.39 -27.14 25.72
C MET A 636 -0.85 -28.26 24.83
N GLN A 637 -0.87 -29.52 25.28
CA GLN A 637 -0.51 -30.67 24.45
C GLN A 637 -1.43 -30.81 23.24
N THR A 638 -2.72 -30.52 23.39
CA THR A 638 -3.66 -30.54 22.26
C THR A 638 -3.31 -29.47 21.23
N LEU A 639 -2.88 -28.28 21.64
CA LEU A 639 -2.38 -27.25 20.74
C LEU A 639 -1.11 -27.70 20.01
N ALA A 640 -0.16 -28.32 20.73
CA ALA A 640 1.05 -28.86 20.12
C ALA A 640 0.75 -29.96 19.10
N ASP A 641 -0.13 -30.90 19.43
CA ASP A 641 -0.49 -32.05 18.59
C ASP A 641 -1.27 -31.63 17.32
N SER A 642 -2.02 -30.53 17.37
CA SER A 642 -2.80 -30.02 16.25
C SER A 642 -2.09 -28.93 15.44
N GLY A 643 -1.02 -28.35 15.98
CA GLY A 643 -0.28 -27.24 15.39
C GLY A 643 1.18 -27.56 15.10
N ILE A 644 2.04 -26.57 15.34
CA ILE A 644 3.49 -26.61 15.17
C ILE A 644 4.17 -26.20 16.49
N HIS A 645 5.21 -26.95 16.88
CA HIS A 645 6.07 -26.67 18.04
C HIS A 645 7.41 -26.11 17.60
N PHE A 646 7.86 -25.01 18.20
CA PHE A 646 9.16 -24.40 17.90
C PHE A 646 10.19 -24.81 18.95
N SER A 647 11.12 -25.69 18.56
CA SER A 647 12.15 -26.23 19.47
C SER A 647 13.28 -25.24 19.77
N ASN A 648 13.44 -24.22 18.94
CA ASN A 648 14.45 -23.16 19.07
C ASN A 648 13.80 -21.77 19.19
N ALA A 649 12.89 -21.61 20.16
CA ALA A 649 12.25 -20.34 20.47
C ALA A 649 12.94 -19.59 21.63
N TYR A 650 13.21 -18.31 21.41
CA TYR A 650 13.94 -17.49 22.38
C TYR A 650 13.19 -16.22 22.74
N ALA A 651 13.34 -15.81 24.00
CA ALA A 651 12.82 -14.58 24.56
C ALA A 651 13.97 -13.72 25.13
N GLN A 652 13.61 -12.61 25.76
CA GLN A 652 14.53 -11.88 26.61
C GLN A 652 14.61 -12.56 28.00
N PRO A 653 15.67 -12.34 28.77
CA PRO A 653 15.87 -13.02 30.07
C PRO A 653 14.88 -12.60 31.16
N LEU A 654 14.10 -11.53 30.91
CA LEU A 654 13.12 -10.96 31.83
C LEU A 654 11.84 -10.54 31.10
N CYS A 655 10.74 -10.61 31.84
CA CYS A 655 9.38 -10.33 31.40
C CYS A 655 9.18 -8.99 30.67
N SER A 656 9.59 -7.84 31.24
CA SER A 656 9.36 -6.53 30.62
C SER A 656 10.08 -6.36 29.28
N PRO A 657 11.39 -6.68 29.16
CA PRO A 657 12.06 -6.69 27.86
C PRO A 657 11.36 -7.56 26.81
N THR A 658 10.90 -8.76 27.16
CA THR A 658 10.18 -9.65 26.21
C THR A 658 8.89 -9.01 25.73
N ARG A 659 8.05 -8.52 26.66
CA ARG A 659 6.74 -7.93 26.34
C ARG A 659 6.89 -6.67 25.49
N ALA A 660 7.86 -5.82 25.80
CA ALA A 660 8.18 -4.63 24.99
C ALA A 660 8.66 -5.02 23.58
N SER A 661 9.48 -6.06 23.49
CA SER A 661 10.03 -6.55 22.23
C SER A 661 8.94 -7.09 21.30
N ILE A 662 7.97 -7.84 21.83
CA ILE A 662 6.80 -8.30 21.07
C ILE A 662 5.95 -7.10 20.62
N LEU A 663 5.68 -6.13 21.49
CA LEU A 663 4.81 -4.98 21.16
C LEU A 663 5.42 -4.00 20.17
N THR A 664 6.74 -3.94 20.05
CA THR A 664 7.44 -2.96 19.20
C THR A 664 8.08 -3.59 17.97
N GLY A 665 8.27 -4.92 17.96
CA GLY A 665 9.04 -5.62 16.94
C GLY A 665 10.52 -5.26 16.95
N ARG A 666 11.04 -4.78 18.09
CA ARG A 666 12.39 -4.20 18.23
C ARG A 666 13.10 -4.78 19.45
N HIS A 667 14.42 -4.95 19.36
CA HIS A 667 15.23 -5.43 20.48
C HIS A 667 15.31 -4.42 21.65
N PRO A 668 15.62 -4.88 22.88
CA PRO A 668 15.80 -4.02 24.06
C PRO A 668 16.72 -2.82 23.83
N PHE A 669 17.89 -3.00 23.19
CA PHE A 669 18.80 -1.89 22.90
C PHE A 669 18.19 -0.77 22.03
N ARG A 670 17.10 -1.04 21.30
CA ARG A 670 16.37 -0.05 20.49
C ARG A 670 15.19 0.57 21.21
N ASN A 671 14.39 -0.24 21.91
CA ASN A 671 13.16 0.21 22.57
C ASN A 671 13.39 0.75 24.00
N GLY A 672 14.60 0.55 24.55
CA GLY A 672 15.01 1.08 25.86
C GLY A 672 14.54 0.26 27.08
N VAL A 673 13.86 -0.87 26.88
CA VAL A 673 13.34 -1.72 27.94
C VAL A 673 14.26 -2.92 28.17
N GLY A 674 15.24 -2.77 29.07
CA GLY A 674 16.25 -3.77 29.41
C GLY A 674 16.05 -4.51 30.74
N ASN A 675 15.12 -4.06 31.60
CA ASN A 675 14.79 -4.70 32.88
C ASN A 675 13.37 -4.29 33.36
N PRO A 676 12.78 -4.92 34.41
CA PRO A 676 11.44 -4.59 34.90
C PRO A 676 11.36 -3.37 35.84
N GLY A 677 12.42 -2.59 35.96
CA GLY A 677 12.52 -1.46 36.88
C GLY A 677 11.89 -0.16 36.36
N ASP A 678 11.71 0.78 37.30
CA ASP A 678 11.18 2.13 37.04
C ASP A 678 12.03 2.96 36.06
N ASN A 679 13.29 2.57 35.85
CA ASN A 679 14.23 3.20 34.93
C ASN A 679 14.14 2.66 33.50
N SER A 680 13.25 1.69 33.23
CA SER A 680 13.17 0.98 31.96
C SER A 680 11.71 0.82 31.52
N THR A 681 11.01 1.95 31.41
CA THR A 681 9.60 2.02 31.00
C THR A 681 9.49 2.07 29.48
N LEU A 682 8.46 1.45 28.89
CA LEU A 682 8.17 1.58 27.46
C LEU A 682 7.93 3.06 27.13
N ALA A 683 8.71 3.55 26.19
CA ALA A 683 8.82 4.96 25.88
C ALA A 683 7.60 5.45 25.09
N ALA A 684 7.31 6.75 25.17
CA ALA A 684 6.10 7.34 24.61
C ALA A 684 6.07 7.37 23.09
N GLU A 685 7.26 7.31 22.50
CA GLU A 685 7.55 7.54 21.10
C GLU A 685 7.59 6.22 20.32
N GLU A 686 7.59 5.09 21.04
CA GLU A 686 7.41 3.77 20.45
C GLU A 686 5.96 3.63 19.98
N THR A 687 5.78 3.16 18.74
CA THR A 687 4.47 2.76 18.23
C THR A 687 4.24 1.30 18.59
N ALA A 688 3.25 1.03 19.45
CA ALA A 688 2.93 -0.33 19.86
C ALA A 688 2.05 -1.05 18.82
N LEU A 689 2.13 -2.37 18.77
CA LEU A 689 1.39 -3.24 17.84
C LEU A 689 -0.12 -2.91 17.76
N PRO A 690 -0.86 -2.71 18.86
CA PRO A 690 -2.30 -2.40 18.78
C PRO A 690 -2.57 -1.00 18.23
N GLU A 691 -1.70 -0.04 18.51
CA GLU A 691 -1.79 1.32 17.94
C GLU A 691 -1.57 1.27 16.44
N LEU A 692 -0.64 0.43 15.98
CA LEU A 692 -0.38 0.24 14.56
C LEU A 692 -1.55 -0.47 13.85
N LEU A 693 -2.08 -1.56 14.43
CA LEU A 693 -3.26 -2.26 13.92
C LEU A 693 -4.44 -1.29 13.75
N ALA A 694 -4.70 -0.45 14.75
CA ALA A 694 -5.75 0.56 14.69
C ALA A 694 -5.47 1.64 13.63
N ALA A 695 -4.21 2.13 13.54
CA ALA A 695 -3.83 3.16 12.57
C ALA A 695 -3.92 2.68 11.11
N GLN A 696 -3.72 1.39 10.86
CA GLN A 696 -3.83 0.76 9.54
C GLN A 696 -5.26 0.28 9.23
N GLY A 697 -6.22 0.46 10.15
CA GLY A 697 -7.61 0.11 9.94
C GLY A 697 -7.91 -1.40 10.00
N ALA A 698 -7.14 -2.17 10.76
CA ALA A 698 -7.45 -3.59 10.97
C ALA A 698 -8.84 -3.75 11.62
N PRO A 699 -9.68 -4.71 11.18
CA PRO A 699 -11.05 -4.86 11.67
C PRO A 699 -11.12 -5.50 13.06
N HIS A 700 -9.98 -5.90 13.64
CA HIS A 700 -9.93 -6.65 14.88
C HIS A 700 -10.26 -5.79 16.11
N GLY A 701 -11.18 -6.25 16.94
CA GLY A 701 -11.30 -5.78 18.31
C GLY A 701 -10.01 -6.06 19.10
N LEU A 702 -9.48 -5.08 19.83
CA LEU A 702 -8.16 -5.17 20.47
C LEU A 702 -8.28 -5.24 22.00
N ALA A 703 -7.92 -6.38 22.59
CA ALA A 703 -7.98 -6.57 24.04
C ALA A 703 -6.72 -7.19 24.65
N SER A 704 -6.35 -6.73 25.84
CA SER A 704 -5.26 -7.28 26.63
C SER A 704 -5.74 -7.71 28.02
N PHE A 705 -5.45 -8.95 28.40
CA PHE A 705 -5.79 -9.49 29.71
C PHE A 705 -4.55 -9.97 30.46
N GLY A 706 -4.50 -9.68 31.76
CA GLY A 706 -3.41 -10.07 32.65
C GLY A 706 -2.31 -9.02 32.83
N LYS A 707 -1.05 -9.44 32.78
CA LYS A 707 0.14 -8.68 33.18
C LYS A 707 0.63 -7.73 32.08
N TRP A 708 0.58 -6.44 32.37
CA TRP A 708 1.15 -5.38 31.52
C TRP A 708 2.67 -5.25 31.71
N HIS A 709 3.11 -4.75 32.87
CA HIS A 709 4.52 -4.70 33.32
C HIS A 709 5.50 -3.91 32.43
N LEU A 710 5.05 -2.86 31.74
CA LEU A 710 5.90 -2.03 30.85
C LEU A 710 6.12 -0.59 31.31
N GLY A 711 6.04 -0.34 32.63
CA GLY A 711 6.23 1.00 33.17
C GLY A 711 6.56 1.09 34.64
N GLY A 712 7.04 0.02 35.28
CA GLY A 712 7.21 0.00 36.75
C GLY A 712 5.90 0.26 37.53
N GLY A 713 4.75 0.03 36.89
CA GLY A 713 3.43 0.40 37.41
C GLY A 713 3.05 1.89 37.27
N ARG A 714 3.79 2.67 36.47
CA ARG A 714 3.56 4.11 36.23
C ARG A 714 2.86 4.43 34.92
N ASN A 715 2.74 3.47 34.01
CA ASN A 715 1.96 3.57 32.79
C ASN A 715 1.00 2.37 32.69
N GLY A 716 -0.06 2.52 31.90
CA GLY A 716 -1.07 1.49 31.68
C GLY A 716 -1.11 1.01 30.22
N ALA A 717 -1.65 -0.19 30.02
CA ALA A 717 -1.89 -0.79 28.72
C ALA A 717 -2.67 0.12 27.75
N ALA A 718 -3.63 0.89 28.25
CA ALA A 718 -4.39 1.85 27.44
C ALA A 718 -3.58 3.12 27.07
N GLU A 719 -2.63 3.55 27.89
CA GLU A 719 -1.87 4.80 27.66
C GLU A 719 -0.63 4.60 26.80
N ARG A 720 -0.04 3.40 26.81
CA ARG A 720 1.25 3.07 26.19
C ARG A 720 1.23 1.78 25.37
N GLY A 721 0.05 1.32 24.98
CA GLY A 721 -0.12 0.05 24.27
C GLY A 721 -1.32 -0.01 23.34
N GLY A 722 -2.09 1.07 23.17
CA GLY A 722 -3.22 1.13 22.23
C GLY A 722 -4.39 0.16 22.49
N TRP A 723 -4.43 -0.51 23.64
CA TRP A 723 -5.46 -1.50 23.95
C TRP A 723 -6.82 -0.85 24.21
N GLN A 724 -7.85 -1.25 23.46
CA GLN A 724 -9.22 -0.76 23.64
C GLN A 724 -9.87 -1.31 24.92
N LYS A 725 -9.58 -2.58 25.23
CA LYS A 725 -9.97 -3.24 26.48
C LYS A 725 -8.73 -3.74 27.22
N PHE A 726 -8.66 -3.46 28.52
CA PHE A 726 -7.65 -4.03 29.40
C PHE A 726 -8.25 -4.49 30.74
N ALA A 727 -7.93 -5.71 31.16
CA ALA A 727 -8.16 -6.15 32.54
C ALA A 727 -7.03 -7.02 33.07
N GLY A 728 -6.43 -6.65 34.21
CA GLY A 728 -5.37 -7.43 34.84
C GLY A 728 -4.50 -6.64 35.81
N ILE A 729 -3.18 -6.79 35.72
CA ILE A 729 -2.22 -6.17 36.65
C ILE A 729 -1.24 -5.26 35.92
N GLN A 730 -0.91 -4.11 36.52
CA GLN A 730 0.09 -3.19 35.97
C GLN A 730 1.51 -3.52 36.40
N GLN A 731 1.69 -4.12 37.59
CA GLN A 731 3.00 -4.47 38.16
C GLN A 731 3.46 -5.88 37.75
N GLY A 732 4.65 -6.26 38.21
CA GLY A 732 5.32 -7.51 37.85
C GLY A 732 4.73 -8.79 38.39
N GLY A 733 3.76 -8.71 39.30
CA GLY A 733 3.13 -9.86 39.93
C GLY A 733 2.10 -9.44 40.96
N VAL A 734 1.56 -10.43 41.69
CA VAL A 734 0.55 -10.24 42.74
C VAL A 734 1.11 -10.63 44.10
N ALA A 735 0.55 -10.06 45.17
CA ALA A 735 0.93 -10.41 46.55
C ALA A 735 0.39 -11.80 46.96
N ALA A 736 -0.81 -12.15 46.50
CA ALA A 736 -1.43 -13.46 46.59
C ALA A 736 -2.40 -13.61 45.41
N TYR A 737 -2.64 -14.83 44.93
CA TYR A 737 -3.50 -15.05 43.77
C TYR A 737 -5.00 -14.90 44.09
N ASP A 738 -5.38 -14.89 45.37
CA ASP A 738 -6.74 -14.75 45.90
C ASP A 738 -6.89 -13.51 46.81
N ASP A 739 -5.92 -12.59 46.77
CA ASP A 739 -5.99 -11.27 47.39
C ASP A 739 -5.06 -10.32 46.63
N TRP A 740 -5.57 -9.78 45.52
CA TRP A 740 -4.79 -8.99 44.58
C TRP A 740 -5.52 -7.72 44.12
N THR A 741 -4.76 -6.83 43.48
CA THR A 741 -5.27 -5.59 42.90
C THR A 741 -5.48 -5.78 41.40
N LYS A 742 -6.72 -5.63 40.95
CA LYS A 742 -7.12 -5.61 39.55
C LYS A 742 -7.17 -4.18 39.02
N PHE A 743 -6.76 -4.03 37.77
CA PHE A 743 -6.95 -2.84 36.96
C PHE A 743 -7.81 -3.22 35.76
N GLU A 744 -8.89 -2.50 35.55
CA GLU A 744 -9.79 -2.69 34.41
C GLU A 744 -10.11 -1.33 33.80
N ASP A 745 -9.64 -1.08 32.58
CA ASP A 745 -9.86 0.17 31.84
C ASP A 745 -9.60 1.45 32.68
N GLY A 746 -8.51 1.42 33.45
CA GLY A 746 -8.10 2.51 34.35
C GLY A 746 -8.75 2.49 35.74
N VAL A 747 -9.73 1.62 35.98
CA VAL A 747 -10.37 1.42 37.28
C VAL A 747 -9.56 0.44 38.11
N ARG A 748 -9.15 0.87 39.31
CA ARG A 748 -8.45 0.02 40.28
C ARG A 748 -9.42 -0.59 41.28
N THR A 749 -9.35 -1.91 41.45
CA THR A 749 -10.09 -2.68 42.45
C THR A 749 -9.10 -3.45 43.32
N ASP A 750 -9.04 -3.12 44.61
CA ASP A 750 -8.21 -3.83 45.58
C ASP A 750 -8.97 -5.01 46.19
N ASN A 751 -8.22 -5.98 46.73
CA ASN A 751 -8.73 -7.15 47.46
C ASN A 751 -9.68 -8.04 46.62
N VAL A 752 -9.34 -8.25 45.35
CA VAL A 752 -10.04 -9.24 44.51
C VAL A 752 -9.71 -10.63 45.04
N THR A 753 -10.76 -11.40 45.35
CA THR A 753 -10.64 -12.74 45.95
C THR A 753 -10.83 -13.89 44.96
N THR A 754 -11.31 -13.60 43.76
CA THR A 754 -11.27 -14.54 42.65
C THR A 754 -9.81 -14.83 42.31
N TYR A 755 -9.50 -16.11 42.07
CA TYR A 755 -8.16 -16.53 41.66
C TYR A 755 -7.73 -15.75 40.41
N SER A 756 -6.59 -15.05 40.45
CA SER A 756 -6.22 -14.07 39.40
C SER A 756 -6.23 -14.64 37.98
N THR A 757 -5.76 -15.88 37.80
CA THR A 757 -5.82 -16.59 36.50
C THR A 757 -7.27 -16.82 36.05
N THR A 758 -8.14 -17.26 36.95
CA THR A 758 -9.57 -17.46 36.66
C THR A 758 -10.25 -16.15 36.31
N ASP A 759 -9.94 -15.06 37.03
CA ASP A 759 -10.49 -13.73 36.75
C ASP A 759 -10.06 -13.24 35.37
N GLN A 760 -8.78 -13.36 35.02
CA GLN A 760 -8.27 -13.00 33.69
C GLN A 760 -8.95 -13.80 32.58
N VAL A 761 -9.15 -15.11 32.77
CA VAL A 761 -9.87 -15.93 31.79
C VAL A 761 -11.35 -15.57 31.74
N ASN A 762 -11.99 -15.21 32.85
CA ASN A 762 -13.38 -14.73 32.82
C ASN A 762 -13.51 -13.47 31.95
N GLU A 763 -12.62 -12.50 32.13
CA GLU A 763 -12.59 -11.28 31.34
C GLU A 763 -12.37 -11.56 29.85
N ALA A 764 -11.43 -12.45 29.52
CA ALA A 764 -11.17 -12.85 28.15
C ALA A 764 -12.36 -13.58 27.51
N VAL A 765 -12.98 -14.53 28.23
CA VAL A 765 -14.16 -15.28 27.76
C VAL A 765 -15.33 -14.33 27.55
N GLU A 766 -15.60 -13.41 28.49
CA GLU A 766 -16.67 -12.42 28.37
C GLU A 766 -16.44 -11.52 27.16
N TYR A 767 -15.21 -11.05 26.97
CA TYR A 767 -14.85 -10.25 25.80
C TYR A 767 -15.03 -11.02 24.49
N ILE A 768 -14.43 -12.21 24.35
CA ILE A 768 -14.49 -13.03 23.13
C ILE A 768 -15.96 -13.34 22.77
N GLN A 769 -16.77 -13.73 23.76
CA GLN A 769 -18.19 -13.99 23.53
C GLN A 769 -18.97 -12.73 23.13
N SER A 770 -18.57 -11.56 23.61
CA SER A 770 -19.19 -10.28 23.24
C SER A 770 -18.88 -9.84 21.81
N GLN A 771 -17.80 -10.34 21.20
CA GLN A 771 -17.44 -9.99 19.82
C GLN A 771 -18.34 -10.64 18.77
N ALA A 772 -19.08 -11.70 19.14
CA ALA A 772 -19.89 -12.48 18.20
C ALA A 772 -19.08 -12.94 16.97
N ASP A 773 -19.45 -12.47 15.77
CA ASP A 773 -18.77 -12.81 14.51
C ASP A 773 -17.69 -11.80 14.10
N ASN A 774 -17.47 -10.73 14.88
CA ASN A 774 -16.42 -9.74 14.59
C ASN A 774 -15.04 -10.33 14.93
N PRO A 775 -14.03 -10.11 14.06
CA PRO A 775 -12.68 -10.59 14.33
C PRO A 775 -12.08 -9.87 15.54
N TRP A 776 -11.20 -10.55 16.28
CA TRP A 776 -10.53 -9.97 17.44
C TRP A 776 -9.08 -10.40 17.55
N PHE A 777 -8.27 -9.54 18.19
CA PHE A 777 -6.93 -9.84 18.66
C PHE A 777 -6.89 -9.73 20.19
N VAL A 778 -6.64 -10.86 20.84
CA VAL A 778 -6.51 -10.96 22.29
C VAL A 778 -5.07 -11.25 22.69
N TRP A 779 -4.48 -10.33 23.44
CA TRP A 779 -3.23 -10.49 24.16
C TRP A 779 -3.52 -11.03 25.57
N MET A 780 -3.31 -12.33 25.76
CA MET A 780 -3.56 -13.00 27.02
C MET A 780 -2.23 -13.25 27.75
N ALA A 781 -1.84 -12.28 28.57
CA ALA A 781 -0.59 -12.28 29.30
C ALA A 781 -0.79 -12.73 30.74
N PHE A 782 -0.79 -14.03 31.00
CA PHE A 782 -0.94 -14.53 32.36
C PHE A 782 0.18 -14.01 33.28
N ASN A 783 -0.12 -13.84 34.56
CA ASN A 783 0.92 -13.72 35.60
C ASN A 783 1.24 -15.08 36.24
N ALA A 784 0.47 -16.13 35.99
CA ALA A 784 0.82 -17.49 36.38
C ALA A 784 1.87 -18.07 35.44
N PRO A 785 2.77 -18.95 35.93
CA PRO A 785 2.99 -19.39 37.32
C PRO A 785 3.95 -18.52 38.18
N HIS A 786 4.17 -17.24 37.84
CA HIS A 786 5.09 -16.36 38.59
C HIS A 786 4.83 -16.38 40.11
N THR A 787 5.90 -16.19 40.88
CA THR A 787 5.82 -16.06 42.35
C THR A 787 4.76 -15.05 42.81
N PRO A 788 4.10 -15.28 43.97
CA PRO A 788 4.37 -16.35 44.94
C PRO A 788 3.88 -17.74 44.48
N PHE A 789 4.69 -18.77 44.75
CA PHE A 789 4.24 -20.15 44.55
C PHE A 789 3.20 -20.51 45.61
N HIS A 790 2.06 -21.02 45.16
CA HIS A 790 0.86 -21.16 45.96
C HIS A 790 0.12 -22.45 45.59
N ASP A 791 -0.75 -22.93 46.49
CA ASP A 791 -1.73 -23.95 46.12
C ASP A 791 -2.86 -23.26 45.33
N PRO A 792 -3.16 -23.65 44.08
CA PRO A 792 -4.21 -23.01 43.30
C PRO A 792 -5.59 -23.24 43.90
N ALA A 793 -6.57 -22.44 43.47
CA ALA A 793 -7.92 -22.56 43.98
C ALA A 793 -8.50 -23.97 43.72
N PRO A 794 -9.27 -24.57 44.66
CA PRO A 794 -9.73 -25.95 44.51
C PRO A 794 -10.58 -26.21 43.25
N TYR A 795 -11.27 -25.18 42.74
CA TYR A 795 -12.15 -25.30 41.57
C TYR A 795 -11.40 -25.28 40.22
N VAL A 796 -10.10 -24.97 40.19
CA VAL A 796 -9.26 -25.06 38.97
C VAL A 796 -8.42 -26.35 38.94
N THR A 797 -8.74 -27.31 39.80
CA THR A 797 -8.03 -28.60 39.85
C THR A 797 -8.25 -29.38 38.54
N PRO A 798 -7.19 -29.86 37.87
CA PRO A 798 -7.31 -30.64 36.65
C PRO A 798 -8.14 -31.92 36.82
N GLU A 799 -8.71 -32.42 35.72
CA GLU A 799 -9.33 -33.74 35.72
C GLU A 799 -8.29 -34.81 36.08
N GLY A 800 -8.59 -35.63 37.10
CA GLY A 800 -7.65 -36.63 37.65
C GLY A 800 -6.77 -36.11 38.80
N GLY A 801 -6.81 -34.81 39.11
CA GLY A 801 -6.04 -34.18 40.18
C GLY A 801 -4.62 -33.80 39.76
N TYR A 802 -3.95 -33.01 40.61
CA TYR A 802 -2.57 -32.57 40.36
C TYR A 802 -1.59 -33.74 40.29
N SER A 803 -0.55 -33.64 39.45
CA SER A 803 0.50 -34.66 39.33
C SER A 803 1.36 -34.79 40.59
N THR A 804 1.36 -33.77 41.45
CA THR A 804 2.03 -33.77 42.75
C THR A 804 1.08 -33.44 43.90
N ASN A 805 1.34 -34.04 45.06
CA ASN A 805 0.66 -33.75 46.32
C ASN A 805 1.54 -32.96 47.30
N GLY A 806 2.76 -32.59 46.90
CA GLY A 806 3.70 -31.89 47.76
C GLY A 806 3.39 -30.41 47.93
N THR A 807 4.19 -29.75 48.75
CA THR A 807 4.07 -28.31 49.08
C THR A 807 5.42 -27.60 49.02
N THR A 808 6.42 -28.19 48.35
CA THR A 808 7.67 -27.48 48.05
C THR A 808 7.40 -26.43 46.97
N ASN A 809 8.32 -25.46 46.79
CA ASN A 809 8.17 -24.46 45.73
C ASN A 809 7.97 -25.11 44.35
N THR A 810 8.73 -26.17 44.04
CA THR A 810 8.58 -26.93 42.79
C THR A 810 7.21 -27.61 42.70
N ASP A 811 6.72 -28.21 43.79
CA ASP A 811 5.37 -28.82 43.79
C ASP A 811 4.27 -27.79 43.54
N LEU A 812 4.37 -26.62 44.18
CA LEU A 812 3.41 -25.53 44.03
C LEU A 812 3.49 -24.89 42.64
N TYR A 813 4.68 -24.78 42.06
CA TYR A 813 4.88 -24.32 40.69
C TYR A 813 4.25 -25.28 39.67
N ILE A 814 4.46 -26.60 39.83
CA ILE A 814 3.81 -27.62 38.99
C ILE A 814 2.29 -27.52 39.11
N LYS A 815 1.75 -27.43 40.33
CA LYS A 815 0.30 -27.24 40.54
C LYS A 815 -0.22 -25.97 39.86
N ALA A 816 0.52 -24.86 39.92
CA ALA A 816 0.14 -23.61 39.27
C ALA A 816 0.12 -23.73 37.73
N LEU A 817 1.09 -24.42 37.13
CA LEU A 817 1.11 -24.71 35.70
C LEU A 817 -0.08 -25.59 35.26
N GLU A 818 -0.39 -26.64 36.03
CA GLU A 818 -1.53 -27.52 35.72
C GLU A 818 -2.89 -26.83 35.90
N ALA A 819 -3.00 -25.94 36.89
CA ALA A 819 -4.16 -25.08 37.06
C ALA A 819 -4.29 -24.06 35.91
N LEU A 820 -3.17 -23.48 35.46
CA LEU A 820 -3.14 -22.60 34.29
C LEU A 820 -3.57 -23.34 33.02
N ASP A 821 -3.09 -24.56 32.79
CA ASP A 821 -3.52 -25.38 31.65
C ASP A 821 -5.03 -25.67 31.69
N SER A 822 -5.59 -25.93 32.88
CA SER A 822 -7.04 -26.11 33.06
C SER A 822 -7.83 -24.85 32.70
N GLU A 823 -7.32 -23.68 33.08
CA GLU A 823 -7.91 -22.38 32.73
C GLU A 823 -7.74 -22.04 31.23
N ILE A 824 -6.63 -22.43 30.61
CA ILE A 824 -6.45 -22.34 29.15
C ILE A 824 -7.45 -23.25 28.43
N GLY A 825 -7.67 -24.48 28.91
CA GLY A 825 -8.73 -25.35 28.39
C GLY A 825 -10.09 -24.66 28.43
N ARG A 826 -10.45 -24.05 29.56
CA ARG A 826 -11.70 -23.27 29.70
C ARG A 826 -11.76 -22.06 28.76
N LEU A 827 -10.66 -21.36 28.54
CA LEU A 827 -10.59 -20.27 27.56
C LEU A 827 -10.86 -20.80 26.15
N LEU A 828 -10.18 -21.89 25.75
CA LEU A 828 -10.29 -22.47 24.42
C LEU A 828 -11.69 -23.04 24.15
N GLU A 829 -12.42 -23.50 25.17
CA GLU A 829 -13.84 -23.86 25.04
C GLU A 829 -14.74 -22.70 24.59
N SER A 830 -14.31 -21.45 24.81
CA SER A 830 -15.03 -20.24 24.36
C SER A 830 -14.58 -19.73 22.98
N VAL A 831 -13.55 -20.34 22.39
CA VAL A 831 -12.92 -19.91 21.14
C VAL A 831 -13.35 -20.82 20.00
N ASP A 832 -13.72 -20.23 18.87
CA ASP A 832 -13.88 -20.99 17.62
C ASP A 832 -12.50 -21.28 17.02
N LEU A 833 -12.01 -22.50 17.24
CA LEU A 833 -10.69 -22.96 16.77
C LEU A 833 -10.59 -23.03 15.24
N GLU A 834 -11.70 -23.12 14.50
CA GLU A 834 -11.67 -23.10 13.03
C GLU A 834 -11.47 -21.68 12.48
N LYS A 835 -11.67 -20.65 13.31
CA LYS A 835 -11.52 -19.24 12.93
C LYS A 835 -10.39 -18.52 13.67
N THR A 836 -9.66 -19.18 14.55
CA THR A 836 -8.71 -18.51 15.46
C THR A 836 -7.31 -19.05 15.31
N ASN A 837 -6.37 -18.17 14.96
CA ASN A 837 -4.93 -18.45 15.05
C ASN A 837 -4.46 -18.22 16.49
N ILE A 838 -3.85 -19.23 17.08
CA ILE A 838 -3.39 -19.26 18.46
C ILE A 838 -1.88 -19.38 18.45
N ILE A 839 -1.22 -18.49 19.19
CA ILE A 839 0.22 -18.54 19.43
C ILE A 839 0.41 -18.60 20.94
N LEU A 840 1.22 -19.55 21.42
CA LEU A 840 1.54 -19.71 22.84
C LEU A 840 3.06 -19.58 23.03
N ILE A 841 3.50 -18.79 24.02
CA ILE A 841 4.92 -18.56 24.29
C ILE A 841 5.19 -18.32 25.79
N GLY A 842 6.35 -18.79 26.29
CA GLY A 842 6.88 -18.36 27.59
C GLY A 842 7.59 -16.99 27.52
N ASP A 843 7.42 -16.11 28.51
CA ASP A 843 8.01 -14.77 28.43
C ASP A 843 9.50 -14.69 28.82
N ASN A 844 9.98 -15.65 29.61
CA ASN A 844 11.38 -15.86 29.99
C ASN A 844 11.54 -17.24 30.63
N GLY A 845 12.77 -17.61 30.94
CA GLY A 845 13.10 -18.86 31.62
C GLY A 845 12.49 -19.01 33.03
N THR A 846 12.69 -20.20 33.60
CA THR A 846 12.10 -20.59 34.90
C THR A 846 12.84 -19.91 36.07
N PRO A 847 12.17 -19.53 37.18
CA PRO A 847 12.82 -18.92 38.33
C PRO A 847 13.79 -19.88 39.03
N ASN A 848 14.95 -19.36 39.47
CA ASN A 848 16.00 -20.15 40.10
C ASN A 848 15.52 -20.94 41.35
N GLN A 849 14.46 -20.49 42.03
CA GLN A 849 13.87 -21.18 43.17
C GLN A 849 13.25 -22.56 42.83
N VAL A 850 12.93 -22.79 41.56
CA VAL A 850 12.26 -24.02 41.07
C VAL A 850 12.92 -24.63 39.84
N ALA A 851 13.84 -23.91 39.18
CA ALA A 851 14.58 -24.37 38.00
C ALA A 851 15.14 -25.79 38.20
N GLN A 852 15.08 -26.59 37.14
CA GLN A 852 15.49 -27.99 37.16
C GLN A 852 16.27 -28.39 35.92
N ALA A 853 16.82 -29.61 35.95
CA ALA A 853 17.62 -30.16 34.86
C ALA A 853 16.89 -30.03 33.50
N PRO A 854 17.58 -29.60 32.44
CA PRO A 854 19.04 -29.47 32.34
C PRO A 854 19.63 -28.27 33.07
N PHE A 855 18.81 -27.31 33.48
CA PHE A 855 19.26 -26.06 34.08
C PHE A 855 19.42 -26.12 35.60
N GLY A 856 20.20 -25.19 36.16
CA GLY A 856 20.48 -25.10 37.59
C GLY A 856 21.66 -24.18 37.89
N ASP A 857 22.02 -24.05 39.16
CA ASP A 857 23.19 -23.25 39.62
C ASP A 857 23.13 -21.74 39.28
N GLY A 858 21.93 -21.17 39.10
CA GLY A 858 21.78 -19.75 38.77
C GLY A 858 21.92 -19.41 37.30
N HIS A 859 21.66 -20.37 36.40
CA HIS A 859 21.46 -20.14 34.97
C HIS A 859 19.96 -20.25 34.65
N ALA A 860 19.19 -19.25 35.07
CA ALA A 860 17.74 -19.31 35.12
C ALA A 860 17.14 -17.95 34.71
N LYS A 861 15.85 -17.70 35.00
CA LYS A 861 15.24 -16.37 34.84
C LYS A 861 16.15 -15.26 35.36
N GLY A 862 16.33 -14.22 34.55
CA GLY A 862 17.19 -13.08 34.86
C GLY A 862 18.63 -13.25 34.42
N ASP A 863 18.98 -14.38 33.80
CA ASP A 863 20.31 -14.63 33.26
C ASP A 863 20.28 -14.81 31.73
N LEU A 864 21.40 -14.50 31.07
CA LEU A 864 21.57 -14.61 29.62
C LEU A 864 21.87 -16.05 29.13
N TYR A 865 21.93 -16.99 30.08
CA TYR A 865 22.08 -18.43 29.83
C TYR A 865 20.79 -19.03 29.24
N GLU A 866 20.88 -20.22 28.64
CA GLU A 866 19.77 -20.92 27.98
C GLU A 866 18.58 -21.08 28.93
N GLY A 867 18.83 -21.40 30.19
CA GLY A 867 17.78 -21.51 31.20
C GLY A 867 17.05 -20.19 31.54
N GLY A 868 17.54 -19.05 31.06
CA GLY A 868 16.90 -17.74 31.18
C GLY A 868 16.21 -17.24 29.90
N ILE A 869 16.66 -17.67 28.71
CA ILE A 869 16.18 -17.11 27.43
C ILE A 869 15.51 -18.12 26.49
N HIS A 870 15.73 -19.43 26.66
CA HIS A 870 15.11 -20.48 25.84
C HIS A 870 13.74 -20.82 26.43
N VAL A 871 12.69 -20.56 25.65
CA VAL A 871 11.30 -20.66 26.10
C VAL A 871 10.49 -21.60 25.21
N PRO A 872 9.42 -22.22 25.73
CA PRO A 872 8.51 -23.00 24.90
C PRO A 872 7.69 -22.07 23.98
N MET A 873 7.42 -22.53 22.75
CA MET A 873 6.53 -21.83 21.83
C MET A 873 5.76 -22.81 20.92
N LEU A 874 4.48 -22.55 20.72
CA LEU A 874 3.56 -23.33 19.89
C LEU A 874 2.70 -22.38 19.02
N ALA A 875 2.28 -22.83 17.85
CA ALA A 875 1.23 -22.16 17.08
C ALA A 875 0.23 -23.17 16.50
N ALA A 876 -1.06 -22.87 16.55
CA ALA A 876 -2.14 -23.71 16.03
C ALA A 876 -3.29 -22.84 15.49
N GLY A 877 -4.07 -23.33 14.53
CA GLY A 877 -5.19 -22.60 13.96
C GLY A 877 -5.31 -22.72 12.44
N PRO A 878 -6.24 -21.99 11.81
CA PRO A 878 -6.58 -22.15 10.40
C PRO A 878 -5.44 -21.80 9.44
N ASP A 879 -4.56 -20.86 9.78
CA ASP A 879 -3.43 -20.46 8.92
C ASP A 879 -2.17 -21.31 9.14
N ILE A 880 -2.20 -22.19 10.14
CA ILE A 880 -1.13 -23.17 10.41
C ILE A 880 -1.42 -24.41 9.58
N THR A 881 -0.85 -24.44 8.38
CA THR A 881 -1.02 -25.51 7.38
C THR A 881 0.17 -26.47 7.30
N ALA A 882 1.22 -26.22 8.10
CA ALA A 882 2.28 -27.17 8.39
C ALA A 882 1.70 -28.49 8.93
N THR A 883 2.51 -29.55 8.89
CA THR A 883 2.05 -30.87 9.34
C THR A 883 1.65 -30.81 10.82
N PRO A 884 0.41 -31.16 11.20
CA PRO A 884 -0.02 -31.13 12.60
C PRO A 884 0.88 -32.01 13.48
N GLY A 885 1.28 -31.48 14.64
CA GLY A 885 2.19 -32.14 15.57
C GLY A 885 3.65 -32.14 15.13
N SER A 886 4.00 -31.30 14.15
CA SER A 886 5.39 -31.15 13.70
C SER A 886 6.20 -30.25 14.63
N THR A 887 7.51 -30.45 14.61
CA THR A 887 8.49 -29.60 15.29
C THR A 887 9.28 -28.82 14.25
N GLU A 888 9.36 -27.51 14.44
CA GLU A 888 10.19 -26.57 13.70
C GLU A 888 11.47 -26.27 14.50
N ASP A 889 12.62 -26.36 13.85
CA ASP A 889 13.93 -26.15 14.45
C ASP A 889 14.64 -24.87 13.99
N THR A 890 14.04 -24.11 13.06
CA THR A 890 14.40 -22.73 12.74
C THR A 890 14.42 -21.88 14.03
N PHE A 891 15.43 -21.04 14.18
CA PHE A 891 15.55 -20.11 15.29
C PHE A 891 14.45 -19.08 15.21
N VAL A 892 13.58 -19.01 16.22
CA VAL A 892 12.52 -17.99 16.33
C VAL A 892 12.71 -17.17 17.59
N HIS A 893 12.37 -15.88 17.51
CA HIS A 893 12.54 -14.96 18.62
C HIS A 893 11.22 -14.23 18.91
N CYS A 894 10.97 -13.89 20.18
CA CYS A 894 9.71 -13.24 20.58
C CYS A 894 9.40 -11.95 19.80
N ILE A 895 10.43 -11.23 19.33
CA ILE A 895 10.28 -10.02 18.49
C ILE A 895 9.48 -10.30 17.21
N ASP A 896 9.59 -11.51 16.66
CA ASP A 896 9.02 -11.89 15.37
C ASP A 896 7.48 -11.92 15.38
N LEU A 897 6.92 -12.04 16.58
CA LEU A 897 5.47 -12.02 16.78
C LEU A 897 4.85 -10.70 16.35
N PHE A 898 5.60 -9.59 16.35
CA PHE A 898 5.10 -8.31 15.86
C PHE A 898 4.69 -8.37 14.39
N ALA A 899 5.62 -8.70 13.49
CA ALA A 899 5.34 -8.81 12.05
C ALA A 899 4.39 -9.97 11.74
N THR A 900 4.49 -11.06 12.49
CA THR A 900 3.62 -12.23 12.32
C THR A 900 2.15 -11.88 12.63
N ILE A 901 1.89 -11.10 13.69
CA ILE A 901 0.52 -10.69 14.03
C ILE A 901 -0.03 -9.68 13.01
N LEU A 902 0.80 -8.78 12.46
CA LEU A 902 0.38 -7.91 11.36
C LEU A 902 -0.07 -8.71 10.13
N ASP A 903 0.70 -9.74 9.75
CA ASP A 903 0.36 -10.61 8.61
C ASP A 903 -0.92 -11.43 8.88
N LEU A 904 -1.07 -11.98 10.10
CA LEU A 904 -2.29 -12.68 10.50
C LEU A 904 -3.52 -11.76 10.58
N ALA A 905 -3.31 -10.46 10.74
CA ALA A 905 -4.36 -9.43 10.67
C ALA A 905 -4.64 -8.97 9.23
N ASP A 906 -4.06 -9.64 8.24
CA ASP A 906 -4.18 -9.35 6.80
C ASP A 906 -3.65 -7.95 6.41
N LEU A 907 -2.64 -7.46 7.14
CA LEU A 907 -1.96 -6.20 6.82
C LEU A 907 -0.65 -6.45 6.06
N ASP A 908 -0.39 -5.63 5.05
CA ASP A 908 0.92 -5.60 4.40
C ASP A 908 1.97 -5.04 5.36
N ILE A 909 2.85 -5.92 5.84
CA ILE A 909 3.89 -5.57 6.84
C ILE A 909 4.76 -4.40 6.34
N ALA A 910 5.13 -4.39 5.05
CA ALA A 910 6.04 -3.39 4.51
C ALA A 910 5.44 -1.98 4.55
N SER A 911 4.18 -1.85 4.14
CA SER A 911 3.44 -0.59 4.17
C SER A 911 3.10 -0.17 5.59
N ALA A 912 2.62 -1.10 6.42
CA ALA A 912 2.27 -0.82 7.81
C ALA A 912 3.48 -0.33 8.62
N THR A 913 4.68 -0.85 8.35
CA THR A 913 5.90 -0.53 9.11
C THR A 913 6.84 0.44 8.39
N ALA A 914 6.42 1.06 7.29
CA ALA A 914 7.27 1.91 6.44
C ALA A 914 7.96 3.07 7.18
N SER A 915 7.35 3.56 8.28
CA SER A 915 7.88 4.64 9.12
C SER A 915 8.66 4.14 10.34
N LEU A 916 8.71 2.83 10.57
CA LEU A 916 9.30 2.20 11.76
C LEU A 916 10.58 1.45 11.38
N THR A 917 11.58 1.47 12.27
CA THR A 917 12.71 0.55 12.18
C THR A 917 12.43 -0.65 13.06
N ILE A 918 11.97 -1.75 12.46
CA ILE A 918 11.72 -3.02 13.15
C ILE A 918 12.88 -4.01 12.95
N ASP A 919 13.10 -4.88 13.94
CA ASP A 919 14.01 -6.02 13.86
C ASP A 919 13.24 -7.35 13.65
N SER A 920 11.91 -7.33 13.82
CA SER A 920 10.98 -8.45 13.63
C SER A 920 11.01 -9.03 12.22
N GLN A 921 10.88 -10.35 12.11
CA GLN A 921 10.62 -11.05 10.85
C GLN A 921 9.30 -11.83 10.91
N ASN A 922 8.66 -12.06 9.77
CA ASN A 922 7.38 -12.76 9.69
C ASN A 922 7.58 -14.29 9.77
N LEU A 923 6.89 -14.96 10.70
CA LEU A 923 6.93 -16.42 10.90
C LEU A 923 5.85 -17.19 10.11
N THR A 924 4.87 -16.54 9.47
CA THR A 924 3.82 -17.26 8.75
C THR A 924 4.31 -18.17 7.61
N PRO A 925 5.49 -17.96 6.96
CA PRO A 925 6.06 -18.97 6.08
C PRO A 925 6.30 -20.32 6.80
N LEU A 926 6.81 -20.30 8.04
CA LEU A 926 7.00 -21.51 8.85
C LEU A 926 5.66 -22.19 9.16
N PHE A 927 4.61 -21.40 9.40
CA PHE A 927 3.25 -21.94 9.63
C PHE A 927 2.72 -22.69 8.41
N ARG A 928 3.27 -22.44 7.21
CA ARG A 928 2.93 -23.10 5.95
C ARG A 928 3.94 -24.18 5.55
N GLY A 929 4.88 -24.52 6.44
CA GLY A 929 5.95 -25.50 6.20
C GLY A 929 6.98 -25.03 5.18
N GLN A 930 7.23 -23.72 5.08
CA GLN A 930 8.24 -23.11 4.22
C GLN A 930 9.42 -22.62 5.05
N ASP A 931 10.63 -22.67 4.48
CA ASP A 931 11.85 -22.23 5.16
C ASP A 931 11.98 -20.70 5.20
N LEU A 932 12.61 -20.17 6.25
CA LEU A 932 13.06 -18.78 6.33
C LEU A 932 14.54 -18.64 5.94
N PRO A 933 15.00 -17.43 5.56
CA PRO A 933 16.43 -17.13 5.45
C PRO A 933 17.15 -17.35 6.79
N GLU A 934 18.46 -17.58 6.72
CA GLU A 934 19.31 -17.84 7.89
C GLU A 934 19.20 -16.75 8.99
N ARG A 935 19.03 -17.18 10.24
CA ARG A 935 18.66 -16.33 11.38
C ARG A 935 19.71 -16.31 12.50
N HIS A 936 19.57 -15.32 13.38
CA HIS A 936 20.36 -15.19 14.60
C HIS A 936 19.48 -14.70 15.76
N ILE A 937 19.89 -15.03 16.98
CA ILE A 937 19.18 -14.72 18.22
C ILE A 937 19.98 -13.69 19.00
N VAL A 938 19.27 -12.69 19.53
CA VAL A 938 19.84 -11.63 20.37
C VAL A 938 18.95 -11.43 21.60
N SER A 939 19.49 -11.83 22.75
CA SER A 939 18.87 -11.58 24.05
C SER A 939 19.75 -10.65 24.88
N GLU A 940 19.15 -9.70 25.57
CA GLU A 940 19.85 -8.64 26.29
C GLU A 940 19.22 -8.33 27.63
N MET A 941 20.06 -7.87 28.55
CA MET A 941 19.65 -7.29 29.82
C MET A 941 20.53 -6.09 30.13
N PHE A 942 19.93 -4.97 30.53
CA PHE A 942 20.67 -3.78 30.96
C PHE A 942 19.83 -2.90 31.89
N GLY A 943 20.49 -1.93 32.54
CA GLY A 943 19.85 -1.02 33.49
C GLY A 943 19.53 -1.66 34.84
N HIS A 944 20.08 -2.84 35.13
CA HIS A 944 20.01 -3.51 36.42
C HIS A 944 21.33 -3.31 37.21
N ASP A 945 21.32 -3.50 38.53
CA ASP A 945 22.51 -3.32 39.39
C ASP A 945 23.61 -4.36 39.12
N SER A 946 23.29 -5.47 38.44
CA SER A 946 24.21 -6.54 38.05
C SER A 946 23.63 -7.36 36.89
N GLY A 947 24.50 -8.05 36.12
CA GLY A 947 24.11 -8.99 35.06
C GLY A 947 23.91 -8.37 33.67
N ASN A 948 24.26 -7.09 33.48
CA ASN A 948 24.15 -6.45 32.17
C ASN A 948 24.95 -7.22 31.11
N GLY A 949 24.38 -7.36 29.91
CA GLY A 949 25.05 -8.05 28.82
C GLY A 949 24.15 -8.44 27.66
N ARG A 950 24.72 -9.21 26.75
CA ARG A 950 24.09 -9.72 25.52
C ARG A 950 24.47 -11.19 25.29
N ALA A 951 23.49 -12.01 24.94
CA ALA A 951 23.66 -13.36 24.43
C ALA A 951 23.38 -13.42 22.92
N LEU A 952 24.20 -14.18 22.20
CA LEU A 952 24.13 -14.34 20.75
C LEU A 952 24.20 -15.80 20.34
N ARG A 953 23.31 -16.20 19.44
CA ARG A 953 23.33 -17.48 18.71
C ARG A 953 23.06 -17.25 17.23
N SER A 954 23.47 -18.18 16.37
CA SER A 954 23.22 -18.10 14.93
C SER A 954 23.06 -19.47 14.31
N GLU A 955 22.15 -19.60 13.35
CA GLU A 955 21.91 -20.86 12.62
C GLU A 955 23.11 -21.31 11.79
N THR A 956 24.06 -20.42 11.46
CA THR A 956 25.33 -20.81 10.84
C THR A 956 26.14 -21.76 11.73
N HIS A 957 26.04 -21.58 13.05
CA HIS A 957 26.80 -22.27 14.08
C HIS A 957 25.90 -22.60 15.29
N PRO A 958 24.87 -23.44 15.10
CA PRO A 958 23.76 -23.56 16.05
C PRO A 958 24.17 -24.19 17.39
N ASP A 959 25.28 -24.94 17.40
CA ASP A 959 25.87 -25.58 18.58
C ASP A 959 26.62 -24.62 19.52
N TYR A 960 26.81 -23.36 19.11
CA TYR A 960 27.64 -22.41 19.83
C TYR A 960 26.86 -21.18 20.28
N LYS A 961 27.25 -20.67 21.44
CA LYS A 961 26.67 -19.46 22.02
C LYS A 961 27.75 -18.57 22.61
N LEU A 962 27.60 -17.27 22.39
CA LEU A 962 28.46 -16.23 22.97
C LEU A 962 27.63 -15.41 23.96
N ILE A 963 28.15 -15.23 25.16
CA ILE A 963 27.63 -14.29 26.15
C ILE A 963 28.69 -13.23 26.39
N ILE A 964 28.26 -11.97 26.36
CA ILE A 964 29.11 -10.81 26.61
C ILE A 964 28.52 -10.07 27.80
N PHE A 965 29.21 -10.10 28.93
CA PHE A 965 28.83 -9.37 30.13
C PHE A 965 29.51 -8.01 30.18
N GLY A 966 28.76 -6.99 30.58
CA GLY A 966 29.22 -5.63 30.77
C GLY A 966 28.07 -4.64 30.59
N ASP A 967 28.34 -3.36 30.77
CA ASP A 967 27.45 -2.26 30.47
C ASP A 967 28.01 -1.44 29.29
N LYS A 968 27.33 -1.49 28.14
CA LYS A 968 27.75 -0.81 26.91
C LYS A 968 27.82 0.71 27.07
N ASP A 969 27.07 1.27 28.03
CA ASP A 969 26.96 2.70 28.25
C ASP A 969 27.96 3.18 29.33
N SER A 970 28.68 2.24 29.98
CA SER A 970 29.72 2.54 30.97
C SER A 970 31.12 2.44 30.35
N GLN A 971 31.80 3.59 30.22
CA GLN A 971 33.20 3.63 29.77
C GLN A 971 34.20 3.07 30.78
N GLU A 972 33.79 2.88 32.04
CA GLU A 972 34.63 2.30 33.10
C GLU A 972 34.47 0.78 33.21
N ASP A 973 33.47 0.20 32.53
CA ASP A 973 33.23 -1.23 32.55
C ASP A 973 34.07 -1.96 31.50
N THR A 974 34.77 -3.02 31.91
CA THR A 974 35.55 -3.85 31.00
C THR A 974 34.77 -5.14 30.73
N PRO A 975 34.33 -5.37 29.48
CA PRO A 975 33.46 -6.49 29.17
C PRO A 975 34.18 -7.82 29.38
N THR A 976 33.44 -8.82 29.83
CA THR A 976 33.89 -10.21 29.96
C THR A 976 33.10 -11.10 29.02
N PHE A 977 33.76 -12.16 28.52
CA PHE A 977 33.22 -13.00 27.46
C PHE A 977 33.19 -14.44 27.92
N GLU A 978 32.08 -15.10 27.67
CA GLU A 978 31.93 -16.52 27.85
C GLU A 978 31.41 -17.15 26.56
N PHE A 979 31.98 -18.30 26.19
CA PHE A 979 31.70 -18.95 24.91
C PHE A 979 31.52 -20.45 25.13
N TYR A 980 30.37 -20.97 24.70
CA TYR A 980 29.91 -22.32 25.04
C TYR A 980 29.66 -23.15 23.79
N ASN A 981 29.89 -24.47 23.91
CA ASN A 981 29.32 -25.46 22.99
C ASN A 981 28.11 -26.10 23.68
N ILE A 982 26.94 -25.53 23.42
CA ILE A 982 25.68 -25.88 24.07
C ILE A 982 25.15 -27.26 23.66
N ALA A 983 25.58 -27.81 22.52
CA ALA A 983 25.24 -29.18 22.12
C ALA A 983 25.85 -30.23 23.07
N THR A 984 26.90 -29.87 23.81
CA THR A 984 27.54 -30.74 24.82
C THR A 984 27.45 -30.21 26.25
N ASP A 985 27.03 -28.95 26.42
CA ASP A 985 26.98 -28.23 27.70
C ASP A 985 25.73 -27.33 27.74
N GLN A 986 24.55 -27.96 27.78
CA GLN A 986 23.26 -27.25 27.71
C GLN A 986 23.03 -26.31 28.90
N ASN A 987 23.63 -26.59 30.07
CA ASN A 987 23.57 -25.71 31.24
C ASN A 987 24.75 -24.72 31.29
N GLU A 988 25.59 -24.66 30.25
CA GLU A 988 26.66 -23.66 30.12
C GLU A 988 27.60 -23.61 31.35
N GLN A 989 27.99 -24.76 31.91
CA GLN A 989 28.84 -24.80 33.11
C GLN A 989 30.34 -24.72 32.80
N SER A 990 30.73 -24.98 31.55
CA SER A 990 32.10 -25.18 31.14
C SER A 990 32.46 -24.29 29.94
N PRO A 991 32.73 -22.99 30.15
CA PRO A 991 33.09 -22.09 29.07
C PRO A 991 34.38 -22.56 28.38
N LEU A 992 34.38 -22.49 27.06
CA LEU A 992 35.56 -22.76 26.24
C LEU A 992 36.59 -21.65 26.46
N ASN A 993 37.87 -22.03 26.54
CA ASN A 993 38.95 -21.07 26.66
C ASN A 993 39.19 -20.34 25.32
N ILE A 994 38.71 -19.10 25.25
CA ILE A 994 38.74 -18.22 24.07
C ILE A 994 40.15 -18.07 23.49
N ASP A 995 41.18 -17.97 24.33
CA ASP A 995 42.59 -17.78 23.90
C ASP A 995 43.17 -19.00 23.18
N THR A 996 42.48 -20.14 23.25
CA THR A 996 42.95 -21.43 22.73
C THR A 996 42.01 -22.04 21.69
N LEU A 997 40.97 -21.30 21.26
CA LEU A 997 40.00 -21.77 20.27
C LEU A 997 40.68 -22.07 18.92
N THR A 998 40.25 -23.15 18.26
CA THR A 998 40.71 -23.54 16.93
C THR A 998 39.57 -24.18 16.14
N GLY A 999 39.66 -24.18 14.81
CA GLY A 999 38.66 -24.82 13.93
C GLY A 999 37.27 -24.21 14.08
N ALA A 1000 36.24 -25.07 14.03
CA ALA A 1000 34.83 -24.65 14.04
C ALA A 1000 34.44 -23.77 15.24
N ALA A 1001 35.03 -23.99 16.41
CA ALA A 1001 34.75 -23.18 17.59
C ALA A 1001 35.31 -21.75 17.46
N LEU A 1002 36.47 -21.58 16.83
CA LEU A 1002 37.03 -20.26 16.54
C LEU A 1002 36.22 -19.53 15.46
N ASP A 1003 35.79 -20.27 14.42
CA ASP A 1003 34.97 -19.73 13.34
C ASP A 1003 33.61 -19.24 13.88
N ALA A 1004 32.96 -20.04 14.73
CA ALA A 1004 31.71 -19.68 15.40
C ALA A 1004 31.87 -18.45 16.32
N TYR A 1005 32.93 -18.40 17.14
CA TYR A 1005 33.21 -17.24 17.99
C TYR A 1005 33.36 -15.97 17.15
N ASN A 1006 34.17 -16.01 16.08
CA ASN A 1006 34.37 -14.85 15.21
C ASN A 1006 33.08 -14.40 14.52
N HIS A 1007 32.25 -15.34 14.09
CA HIS A 1007 30.94 -15.05 13.48
C HIS A 1007 30.00 -14.34 14.46
N LEU A 1008 29.87 -14.84 15.70
CA LEU A 1008 29.03 -14.20 16.72
C LEU A 1008 29.60 -12.82 17.14
N ARG A 1009 30.93 -12.66 17.20
CA ARG A 1009 31.56 -11.34 17.41
C ARG A 1009 31.27 -10.36 16.27
N GLN A 1010 31.17 -10.85 15.03
CA GLN A 1010 30.79 -10.02 13.88
C GLN A 1010 29.34 -9.56 13.96
N ILE A 1011 28.43 -10.43 14.40
CA ILE A 1011 27.03 -10.07 14.68
C ILE A 1011 26.98 -8.96 15.74
N ASP A 1012 27.65 -9.15 16.88
CA ASP A 1012 27.73 -8.13 17.94
C ASP A 1012 28.20 -6.76 17.42
N THR A 1013 29.25 -6.77 16.60
CA THR A 1013 29.81 -5.56 16.00
C THR A 1013 28.81 -4.85 15.07
N THR A 1014 28.03 -5.63 14.31
CA THR A 1014 27.01 -5.11 13.39
C THR A 1014 25.85 -4.47 14.14
N LEU A 1015 25.52 -5.00 15.31
CA LEU A 1015 24.49 -4.46 16.22
C LEU A 1015 24.96 -3.23 17.03
N GLY A 1016 26.08 -2.60 16.63
CA GLY A 1016 26.63 -1.39 17.24
C GLY A 1016 27.78 -1.63 18.22
N GLY A 1017 28.07 -2.88 18.61
CA GLY A 1017 29.13 -3.22 19.56
C GLY A 1017 28.96 -2.53 20.93
N GLY A 1018 30.08 -2.07 21.52
CA GLY A 1018 30.08 -1.36 22.81
C GLY A 1018 30.49 -2.23 24.00
N TYR A 1019 30.24 -3.54 23.92
CA TYR A 1019 30.76 -4.52 24.87
C TYR A 1019 32.14 -5.09 24.45
N SER A 1020 32.96 -4.32 23.74
CA SER A 1020 34.28 -4.75 23.25
C SER A 1020 35.42 -4.10 24.02
N THR A 1021 36.49 -4.85 24.31
CA THR A 1021 37.73 -4.31 24.87
C THR A 1021 38.34 -3.22 23.98
N PRO A 1022 38.98 -2.17 24.54
CA PRO A 1022 39.89 -1.35 23.76
C PRO A 1022 40.98 -2.27 23.20
N ALA A 1023 41.14 -2.28 21.88
CA ALA A 1023 42.14 -3.10 21.20
C ALA A 1023 43.53 -2.95 21.85
N SER A 1024 44.14 -4.08 22.23
CA SER A 1024 45.56 -4.18 22.59
C SER A 1024 46.39 -4.65 21.42
#